data_AF-A0A4Q9H954-F1
#
_entry.id   AF-A0A4Q9H954-F1
#
_cell.length_a   1.000
_cell.length_b   1.000
_cell.length_c   1.000
_cell.angle_alpha   90.00
_cell.angle_beta   90.00
_cell.angle_gamma   90.00
#
_symmetry.space_group_name_H-M   'P 1'
#
loop_
_entity.id
_entity.type
_entity.pdbx_description
1 polymer ?
#
loop_
_entity_poly.entity_id
_entity_poly.type
_entity_poly.pdbx_seq_one_letter_code
_entity_poly.pdbx_strand_id
1 'polypeptide(L)'
;MKKYLTIGVICIAALFSLSASLITDIKSPRLEVLLLGHDSQHHNSEKFAEIIAQEFFKNGINISYTTDVNDLNAENLSKYDGLMIYSNHDQITGPQEKALLDYVKSGKGFIPVHCASFCFQNSAAYIDMVGGQFKTHKTGDFSATIVDAQHPTMEGITSFSTWDETYVHDKVAKDIHVLTERVEGDHHEPYTWVKNYGKGKVFYTAYGHDERTWKNPSFLKLLGNGVLWAVNDEAKKQWEKLPKPAPEYSDAKLPNYEKRPGGFKLQAALNPAESQLITQVPVDFKLEMFASEPDILKPIAMAWDERGRLWIVETVDYPNTVRDVKGEGHDRIKICEDTDGDGKADKFTVFADKLNIPTGIVFANGGIIVAQAPDFIFLKDTDGDDKADVRETIISGWGTFDTHAGPSSLHHGFDNKIWGTVGYSGYNGTVGGKAIKFGQGAFRFDSNGKNLEYLGGTSNNTWGLGFSENNDVFLSTANNTHSAFLGIPSSYLDKIGVPVNKAIDKIDGHYAMHVVTKNLRQVDVFNGFTSAAGHNLYTARNFPKAYWNRIAFVNEPTGRVVHQAMLEPSGSGFKEKDGWNLVASADEWFGPVQTEVGPDGAVWVLDWYNFIIQHNPTPPGFENGKGNAYVNPLRDRVHGRVYRVVYNKAKSAPIKSLDKNDPKSLLKGLQSDNLFWRMTAQRLIVEKGDKAMVPDLYKMIRNQEVDELGINAPAIHALWTLHGLGMYTTTEAFQVAVHALHHPSAGVRKAALQVLPNTAAALAAIQGTGLIKDKNLNTRLAAFLKVADLPVSPSIANELVAAQKDSVNTGDRWIKEALKIAVSKQVKNTVKSTKVSATKPAVKTKADQVITIKPIVNAMKFDKKTFTVKAGTTVELVFDNIDFMQHNLLILKKGSMNKVGAAADKLAQNPKGAEMQYVPKIPEVLFYTPLVNPEAKFRLRFKVPDVVGDYPYICSFPGHWRIMNGVMKVTK
;
A
#
# COMPACT_ATOMS: atom_id res chain seq x y z
N MET A 1 55.05 11.61 41.99
CA MET A 1 53.82 12.03 41.28
C MET A 1 53.65 11.42 39.88
N LYS A 2 54.70 11.25 39.04
CA LYS A 2 54.53 10.66 37.68
C LYS A 2 54.24 9.16 37.62
N LYS A 3 54.57 8.35 38.64
CA LYS A 3 54.29 6.89 38.66
C LYS A 3 52.87 6.51 39.11
N TYR A 4 52.16 7.39 39.81
CA TYR A 4 50.77 7.14 40.25
C TYR A 4 49.74 7.61 39.22
N LEU A 5 50.12 8.55 38.33
CA LEU A 5 49.26 9.00 37.23
C LEU A 5 49.14 7.94 36.12
N THR A 6 50.21 7.18 35.86
CA THR A 6 50.19 6.12 34.83
C THR A 6 49.37 4.90 35.25
N ILE A 7 49.33 4.57 36.56
CA ILE A 7 48.51 3.47 37.09
C ILE A 7 47.02 3.88 37.14
N GLY A 8 46.72 5.15 37.46
CA GLY A 8 45.34 5.67 37.39
C GLY A 8 44.77 5.71 35.97
N VAL A 9 45.57 6.05 34.96
CA VAL A 9 45.13 6.06 33.55
C VAL A 9 44.98 4.64 32.98
N ILE A 10 45.79 3.67 33.42
CA ILE A 10 45.64 2.26 33.00
C ILE A 10 44.43 1.60 33.68
N CYS A 11 44.13 1.91 34.94
CA CYS A 11 42.92 1.41 35.61
C CYS A 11 41.63 2.03 35.07
N ILE A 12 41.64 3.31 34.67
CA ILE A 12 40.49 3.96 34.03
C ILE A 12 40.31 3.44 32.58
N ALA A 13 41.38 3.24 31.82
CA ALA A 13 41.30 2.62 30.49
C ALA A 13 40.91 1.12 30.53
N ALA A 14 41.22 0.40 31.62
CA ALA A 14 40.74 -0.95 31.86
C ALA A 14 39.27 -0.97 32.29
N LEU A 15 38.80 0.03 33.05
CA LEU A 15 37.38 0.17 33.41
C LEU A 15 36.50 0.59 32.22
N PHE A 16 37.02 1.43 31.30
CA PHE A 16 36.33 1.77 30.05
C PHE A 16 36.41 0.68 28.97
N SER A 17 37.40 -0.23 29.04
CA SER A 17 37.47 -1.40 28.13
C SER A 17 36.74 -2.64 28.64
N LEU A 18 36.49 -2.75 29.97
CA LEU A 18 35.60 -3.75 30.56
C LEU A 18 34.12 -3.35 30.57
N SER A 19 33.75 -2.08 30.39
CA SER A 19 32.35 -1.66 30.19
C SER A 19 31.91 -1.72 28.71
N ALA A 20 32.85 -1.81 27.76
CA ALA A 20 32.57 -1.92 26.33
C ALA A 20 32.50 -3.37 25.80
N SER A 21 32.58 -4.36 26.68
CA SER A 21 32.59 -5.79 26.33
C SER A 21 31.49 -6.61 27.04
N LEU A 22 30.45 -5.95 27.53
CA LEU A 22 29.21 -6.57 28.03
C LEU A 22 27.96 -6.06 27.29
N ILE A 23 28.07 -5.82 25.98
CA ILE A 23 26.94 -6.11 25.10
C ILE A 23 27.05 -7.60 24.81
N THR A 24 26.74 -8.42 25.81
CA THR A 24 26.31 -9.78 25.50
C THR A 24 25.14 -9.63 24.54
N ASP A 25 25.19 -10.28 23.39
CA ASP A 25 24.01 -10.60 22.59
C ASP A 25 22.94 -11.14 23.56
N ILE A 26 22.06 -10.28 24.06
CA ILE A 26 20.95 -10.73 24.89
C ILE A 26 19.98 -11.31 23.88
N LYS A 27 20.21 -12.58 23.53
CA LYS A 27 19.19 -13.41 22.92
C LYS A 27 17.93 -13.21 23.76
N SER A 28 16.82 -12.88 23.09
CA SER A 28 15.52 -12.73 23.74
C SER A 28 15.33 -13.89 24.74
N PRO A 29 14.96 -13.62 26.00
CA PRO A 29 14.72 -14.68 26.98
C PRO A 29 13.47 -15.53 26.65
N ARG A 30 12.78 -15.24 25.55
CA ARG A 30 11.68 -16.04 24.98
C ARG A 30 12.22 -17.25 24.20
N LEU A 31 11.42 -18.31 24.12
CA LEU A 31 11.70 -19.42 23.22
C LEU A 31 11.29 -19.05 21.80
N GLU A 32 12.17 -19.29 20.83
CA GLU A 32 11.90 -19.04 19.41
C GLU A 32 11.64 -20.37 18.70
N VAL A 33 10.44 -20.55 18.15
CA VAL A 33 10.04 -21.76 17.41
C VAL A 33 9.69 -21.42 15.98
N LEU A 34 10.35 -22.08 15.03
CA LEU A 34 9.98 -22.03 13.62
C LEU A 34 8.92 -23.09 13.34
N LEU A 35 7.78 -22.70 12.78
CA LEU A 35 6.77 -23.61 12.24
C LEU A 35 6.90 -23.66 10.72
N LEU A 36 7.28 -24.82 10.19
CA LEU A 36 7.25 -25.12 8.77
C LEU A 36 5.90 -25.74 8.39
N GLY A 37 5.14 -24.98 7.62
CA GLY A 37 3.85 -25.33 7.05
C GLY A 37 3.90 -25.63 5.55
N HIS A 38 2.72 -25.59 4.91
CA HIS A 38 2.56 -25.67 3.46
C HIS A 38 1.28 -24.97 2.99
N ASP A 39 1.20 -24.62 1.71
CA ASP A 39 0.03 -23.95 1.12
C ASP A 39 -1.10 -24.97 0.85
N SER A 40 -1.80 -25.41 1.92
CA SER A 40 -2.90 -26.38 1.86
C SER A 40 -4.10 -25.94 2.71
N GLN A 41 -5.31 -26.19 2.21
CA GLN A 41 -6.55 -25.97 2.98
C GLN A 41 -6.98 -27.20 3.78
N HIS A 42 -6.44 -28.38 3.47
CA HIS A 42 -6.76 -29.62 4.19
C HIS A 42 -6.03 -29.69 5.53
N HIS A 43 -4.75 -29.33 5.53
CA HIS A 43 -3.91 -29.14 6.71
C HIS A 43 -3.50 -27.67 6.75
N ASN A 44 -4.41 -26.80 7.18
CA ASN A 44 -4.23 -25.35 7.14
C ASN A 44 -3.21 -24.88 8.20
N SER A 45 -1.93 -25.01 7.88
CA SER A 45 -0.81 -24.70 8.78
C SER A 45 -0.79 -23.25 9.23
N GLU A 46 -1.22 -22.31 8.38
CA GLU A 46 -1.30 -20.88 8.72
C GLU A 46 -2.30 -20.62 9.85
N LYS A 47 -3.51 -21.18 9.73
CA LYS A 47 -4.55 -21.07 10.76
C LYS A 47 -4.09 -21.65 12.10
N PHE A 48 -3.37 -22.78 12.07
CA PHE A 48 -2.89 -23.41 13.30
C PHE A 48 -1.71 -22.67 13.91
N ALA A 49 -0.81 -22.12 13.08
CA ALA A 49 0.24 -21.21 13.52
C ALA A 49 -0.34 -19.99 14.24
N GLU A 50 -1.44 -19.42 13.74
CA GLU A 50 -2.15 -18.32 14.40
C GLU A 50 -2.68 -18.72 15.78
N ILE A 51 -3.33 -19.88 15.90
CA ILE A 51 -3.86 -20.39 17.17
C ILE A 51 -2.75 -20.54 18.21
N ILE A 52 -1.63 -21.18 17.85
CA ILE A 52 -0.53 -21.40 18.80
C ILE A 52 0.25 -20.12 19.08
N ALA A 53 0.33 -19.17 18.14
CA ALA A 53 0.91 -17.85 18.40
C ALA A 53 0.11 -17.16 19.51
N GLN A 54 -1.23 -17.13 19.44
CA GLN A 54 -2.06 -16.53 20.48
C GLN A 54 -1.97 -17.27 21.84
N GLU A 55 -1.87 -18.59 21.82
CA GLU A 55 -1.86 -19.39 23.05
C GLU A 55 -0.52 -19.44 23.75
N PHE A 56 0.56 -19.52 22.99
CA PHE A 56 1.90 -19.72 23.55
C PHE A 56 2.63 -18.40 23.81
N PHE A 57 2.23 -17.31 23.15
CA PHE A 57 2.89 -16.02 23.31
C PHE A 57 2.87 -15.50 24.75
N LYS A 58 1.73 -15.60 25.45
CA LYS A 58 1.62 -15.21 26.88
C LYS A 58 2.56 -16.01 27.80
N ASN A 59 2.93 -17.22 27.39
CA ASN A 59 3.83 -18.08 28.14
C ASN A 59 5.30 -17.84 27.80
N GLY A 60 5.62 -16.92 26.88
CA GLY A 60 7.00 -16.60 26.51
C GLY A 60 7.57 -17.45 25.36
N ILE A 61 6.71 -17.99 24.50
CA ILE A 61 7.11 -18.75 23.31
C ILE A 61 6.65 -17.98 22.08
N ASN A 62 7.59 -17.63 21.22
CA ASN A 62 7.37 -16.98 19.93
C ASN A 62 7.25 -18.03 18.83
N ILE A 63 6.26 -17.84 17.97
CA ILE A 63 6.08 -18.65 16.76
C ILE A 63 6.44 -17.79 15.56
N SER A 64 7.36 -18.30 14.74
CA SER A 64 7.65 -17.79 13.39
C SER A 64 7.13 -18.79 12.38
N TYR A 65 6.39 -18.34 11.37
CA TYR A 65 5.74 -19.21 10.39
C TYR A 65 6.40 -19.10 9.00
N THR A 66 6.54 -20.21 8.30
CA THR A 66 6.97 -20.26 6.90
C THR A 66 6.34 -21.43 6.17
N THR A 67 6.10 -21.27 4.86
CA THR A 67 5.75 -22.39 3.94
C THR A 67 6.89 -22.73 2.98
N ASP A 68 8.02 -22.02 3.06
CA ASP A 68 9.18 -22.25 2.19
C ASP A 68 10.11 -23.31 2.79
N VAL A 69 10.14 -24.50 2.17
CA VAL A 69 11.04 -25.60 2.57
C VAL A 69 12.53 -25.21 2.48
N ASN A 70 12.89 -24.17 1.73
CA ASN A 70 14.26 -23.67 1.69
C ASN A 70 14.72 -23.03 3.00
N ASP A 71 13.79 -22.73 3.92
CA ASP A 71 14.12 -22.28 5.28
C ASP A 71 14.71 -23.41 6.15
N LEU A 72 14.69 -24.66 5.68
CA LEU A 72 15.48 -25.78 6.22
C LEU A 72 16.95 -25.66 5.79
N ASN A 73 17.62 -24.62 6.27
CA ASN A 73 19.04 -24.40 6.07
C ASN A 73 19.73 -24.02 7.40
N ALA A 74 21.04 -24.24 7.47
CA ALA A 74 21.79 -24.06 8.72
C ALA A 74 21.74 -22.61 9.26
N GLU A 75 21.79 -21.62 8.37
CA GLU A 75 21.74 -20.21 8.78
C GLU A 75 20.40 -19.89 9.44
N ASN A 76 19.29 -20.24 8.81
CA ASN A 76 17.97 -19.94 9.34
C ASN A 76 17.65 -20.75 10.59
N LEU A 77 17.88 -22.07 10.58
CA LEU A 77 17.59 -22.94 11.72
C LEU A 77 18.38 -22.53 12.98
N SER A 78 19.61 -22.02 12.83
CA SER A 78 20.44 -21.60 13.97
C SER A 78 19.80 -20.54 14.88
N LYS A 79 18.83 -19.80 14.37
CA LYS A 79 18.11 -18.72 15.08
C LYS A 79 17.11 -19.26 16.10
N TYR A 80 16.60 -20.47 15.88
CA TYR A 80 15.49 -21.04 16.63
C TYR A 80 15.96 -22.02 17.69
N ASP A 81 15.13 -22.24 18.71
CA ASP A 81 15.33 -23.25 19.76
C ASP A 81 14.55 -24.54 19.50
N GLY A 82 13.44 -24.42 18.75
CA GLY A 82 12.64 -25.55 18.27
C GLY A 82 12.22 -25.39 16.81
N LEU A 83 12.11 -26.51 16.10
CA LEU A 83 11.47 -26.59 14.79
C LEU A 83 10.21 -27.45 14.90
N MET A 84 9.06 -26.86 14.60
CA MET A 84 7.79 -27.54 14.45
C MET A 84 7.51 -27.78 12.96
N ILE A 85 7.07 -28.98 12.61
CA ILE A 85 6.62 -29.28 11.24
C ILE A 85 5.16 -29.67 11.30
N TYR A 86 4.35 -29.02 10.48
CA TYR A 86 2.95 -29.38 10.22
C TYR A 86 2.68 -29.15 8.73
N SER A 87 3.03 -30.16 7.92
CA SER A 87 2.94 -30.08 6.46
C SER A 87 2.98 -31.49 5.85
N ASN A 88 2.78 -31.56 4.52
CA ASN A 88 2.94 -32.75 3.70
C ASN A 88 3.93 -32.49 2.56
N HIS A 89 5.16 -32.06 2.87
CA HIS A 89 6.19 -31.93 1.83
C HIS A 89 6.72 -33.31 1.45
N ASP A 90 6.57 -33.71 0.19
CA ASP A 90 6.91 -35.08 -0.25
C ASP A 90 8.41 -35.40 -0.18
N GLN A 91 9.25 -34.41 -0.49
CA GLN A 91 10.68 -34.58 -0.73
C GLN A 91 11.50 -33.55 0.04
N ILE A 92 12.67 -33.96 0.48
CA ILE A 92 13.73 -33.08 1.01
C ILE A 92 15.00 -33.24 0.18
N THR A 93 15.72 -32.15 -0.06
CA THR A 93 17.02 -32.21 -0.73
C THR A 93 18.13 -32.61 0.26
N GLY A 94 19.24 -33.16 -0.24
CA GLY A 94 20.38 -33.54 0.61
C GLY A 94 20.90 -32.41 1.52
N PRO A 95 21.08 -31.16 1.03
CA PRO A 95 21.46 -30.04 1.89
C PRO A 95 20.44 -29.70 2.98
N GLN A 96 19.14 -29.73 2.66
CA GLN A 96 18.07 -29.46 3.62
C GLN A 96 17.99 -30.57 4.68
N GLU A 97 18.05 -31.83 4.26
CA GLU A 97 18.06 -33.00 5.15
C GLU A 97 19.24 -32.91 6.11
N LYS A 98 20.44 -32.65 5.60
CA LYS A 98 21.64 -32.48 6.43
C LYS A 98 21.46 -31.35 7.44
N ALA A 99 20.96 -30.18 7.02
CA ALA A 99 20.75 -29.05 7.91
C ALA A 99 19.75 -29.37 9.04
N LEU A 100 18.65 -30.03 8.70
CA LEU A 100 17.63 -30.47 9.65
C LEU A 100 18.21 -31.49 10.66
N LEU A 101 18.85 -32.55 10.18
CA LEU A 101 19.40 -33.59 11.05
C LEU A 101 20.51 -33.05 11.96
N ASP A 102 21.39 -32.19 11.42
CA ASP A 102 22.46 -31.57 12.21
C ASP A 102 21.90 -30.61 13.27
N TYR A 103 20.85 -29.84 12.93
CA TYR A 103 20.15 -28.97 13.88
C TYR A 103 19.64 -29.77 15.08
N VAL A 104 18.92 -30.88 14.86
CA VAL A 104 18.41 -31.72 15.95
C VAL A 104 19.56 -32.40 16.70
N LYS A 105 20.50 -33.04 15.99
CA LYS A 105 21.66 -33.72 16.62
C LYS A 105 22.50 -32.79 17.49
N SER A 106 22.55 -31.49 17.17
CA SER A 106 23.27 -30.49 17.96
C SER A 106 22.65 -30.21 19.33
N GLY A 107 21.39 -30.60 19.55
CA GLY A 107 20.67 -30.39 20.80
C GLY A 107 19.37 -29.59 20.66
N LYS A 108 19.00 -29.14 19.47
CA LYS A 108 17.81 -28.32 19.26
C LYS A 108 16.53 -29.17 19.22
N GLY A 109 15.41 -28.56 19.58
CA GLY A 109 14.13 -29.26 19.68
C GLY A 109 13.49 -29.53 18.32
N PHE A 110 12.87 -30.71 18.17
CA PHE A 110 12.10 -31.07 16.99
C PHE A 110 10.69 -31.52 17.38
N ILE A 111 9.68 -30.90 16.77
CA ILE A 111 8.27 -31.01 17.14
C ILE A 111 7.43 -31.35 15.88
N PRO A 112 7.56 -32.55 15.30
CA PRO A 112 6.67 -33.00 14.24
C PRO A 112 5.25 -33.20 14.79
N VAL A 113 4.24 -32.69 14.09
CA VAL A 113 2.82 -32.77 14.50
C VAL A 113 2.00 -33.41 13.38
N HIS A 114 1.15 -34.36 13.73
CA HIS A 114 0.15 -34.97 12.88
C HIS A 114 0.74 -35.48 11.56
N CYS A 115 0.45 -34.78 10.47
CA CYS A 115 0.82 -35.09 9.09
C CYS A 115 2.33 -35.01 8.81
N ALA A 116 3.12 -34.43 9.72
CA ALA A 116 4.58 -34.40 9.61
C ALA A 116 5.23 -35.79 9.51
N SER A 117 4.58 -36.85 10.01
CA SER A 117 5.04 -38.25 9.83
C SER A 117 4.87 -38.78 8.40
N PHE A 118 4.26 -38.00 7.50
CA PHE A 118 4.18 -38.27 6.06
C PHE A 118 5.14 -37.42 5.22
N CYS A 119 5.86 -36.46 5.84
CA CYS A 119 6.84 -35.64 5.14
C CYS A 119 8.08 -36.44 4.70
N PHE A 120 8.74 -35.92 3.67
CA PHE A 120 10.10 -36.26 3.26
C PHE A 120 10.34 -37.77 3.11
N GLN A 121 9.44 -38.45 2.39
CA GLN A 121 9.40 -39.91 2.30
C GLN A 121 10.65 -40.51 1.64
N ASN A 122 11.43 -39.68 0.95
CA ASN A 122 12.73 -40.03 0.39
C ASN A 122 13.87 -40.09 1.42
N SER A 123 13.63 -39.66 2.67
CA SER A 123 14.62 -39.62 3.74
C SER A 123 14.31 -40.68 4.80
N ALA A 124 15.06 -41.78 4.78
CA ALA A 124 14.99 -42.78 5.85
C ALA A 124 15.46 -42.20 7.20
N ALA A 125 16.40 -41.25 7.18
CA ALA A 125 16.92 -40.60 8.39
C ALA A 125 15.88 -39.67 9.04
N TYR A 126 15.08 -38.95 8.26
CA TYR A 126 13.96 -38.16 8.76
C TYR A 126 12.90 -39.05 9.42
N ILE A 127 12.51 -40.14 8.75
CA ILE A 127 11.51 -41.09 9.27
C ILE A 127 11.98 -41.67 10.61
N ASP A 128 13.24 -42.09 10.71
CA ASP A 128 13.82 -42.59 11.97
C ASP A 128 13.84 -41.51 13.07
N MET A 129 14.17 -40.26 12.72
CA MET A 129 14.17 -39.14 13.66
C MET A 129 12.77 -38.82 14.20
N VAL A 130 11.74 -38.81 13.35
CA VAL A 130 10.34 -38.65 13.78
C VAL A 130 9.91 -39.83 14.69
N GLY A 131 10.40 -41.03 14.39
CA GLY A 131 10.13 -42.25 15.17
C GLY A 131 8.98 -43.10 14.64
N GLY A 132 8.36 -42.70 13.53
CA GLY A 132 7.30 -43.45 12.84
C GLY A 132 6.88 -42.76 11.54
N GLN A 133 6.40 -43.55 10.58
CA GLN A 133 5.89 -43.06 9.30
C GLN A 133 4.37 -43.26 9.24
N PHE A 134 3.62 -42.26 8.80
CA PHE A 134 2.20 -42.44 8.52
C PHE A 134 1.98 -43.57 7.50
N LYS A 135 0.96 -44.43 7.73
CA LYS A 135 0.57 -45.51 6.82
C LYS A 135 -0.85 -45.34 6.29
N THR A 136 -1.82 -45.28 7.21
CA THR A 136 -3.26 -45.18 6.90
C THR A 136 -3.97 -44.45 8.04
N HIS A 137 -5.21 -44.02 7.80
CA HIS A 137 -6.08 -43.52 8.86
C HIS A 137 -7.55 -43.90 8.61
N LYS A 138 -8.35 -43.75 9.66
CA LYS A 138 -9.80 -43.52 9.56
C LYS A 138 -10.09 -42.14 10.16
N THR A 139 -11.36 -41.83 10.41
CA THR A 139 -11.76 -40.61 11.13
C THR A 139 -12.80 -40.94 12.19
N GLY A 140 -12.84 -40.15 13.25
CA GLY A 140 -13.85 -40.29 14.29
C GLY A 140 -13.43 -39.66 15.61
N ASP A 141 -14.39 -39.61 16.53
CA ASP A 141 -14.13 -39.26 17.93
C ASP A 141 -13.45 -40.43 18.65
N PHE A 142 -12.35 -40.14 19.33
CA PHE A 142 -11.67 -41.11 20.18
C PHE A 142 -11.00 -40.39 21.36
N SER A 143 -10.46 -41.16 22.29
CA SER A 143 -9.61 -40.68 23.38
C SER A 143 -8.41 -41.62 23.45
N ALA A 144 -7.19 -41.07 23.53
CA ALA A 144 -6.02 -41.89 23.77
C ALA A 144 -5.88 -42.20 25.27
N THR A 145 -5.40 -43.40 25.56
CA THR A 145 -5.00 -43.84 26.89
C THR A 145 -3.63 -43.27 27.20
N ILE A 146 -3.49 -42.61 28.35
CA ILE A 146 -2.19 -42.14 28.84
C ILE A 146 -1.47 -43.34 29.46
N VAL A 147 -0.31 -43.72 28.91
CA VAL A 147 0.48 -44.86 29.38
C VAL A 147 1.64 -44.44 30.27
N ASP A 148 2.10 -43.19 30.18
CA ASP A 148 3.08 -42.60 31.09
C ASP A 148 2.65 -41.19 31.54
N ALA A 149 1.85 -41.14 32.60
CA ALA A 149 1.36 -39.89 33.17
C ALA A 149 2.42 -39.10 33.95
N GLN A 150 3.58 -39.71 34.27
CA GLN A 150 4.63 -39.07 35.08
C GLN A 150 5.67 -38.34 34.22
N HIS A 151 5.69 -38.59 32.91
CA HIS A 151 6.58 -37.89 32.02
C HIS A 151 6.28 -36.37 31.99
N PRO A 152 7.29 -35.48 31.98
CA PRO A 152 7.07 -34.03 32.05
C PRO A 152 6.16 -33.45 30.96
N THR A 153 6.13 -34.05 29.77
CA THR A 153 5.22 -33.62 28.69
C THR A 153 3.73 -33.82 29.03
N MET A 154 3.42 -34.74 29.94
CA MET A 154 2.07 -35.09 30.36
C MET A 154 1.61 -34.31 31.59
N GLU A 155 2.42 -33.36 32.10
CA GLU A 155 2.10 -32.60 33.30
C GLU A 155 0.77 -31.86 33.19
N GLY A 156 -0.17 -32.24 34.07
CA GLY A 156 -1.52 -31.69 34.12
C GLY A 156 -2.34 -31.90 32.84
N ILE A 157 -2.02 -32.94 32.06
CA ILE A 157 -2.84 -33.45 30.96
C ILE A 157 -3.73 -34.57 31.48
N THR A 158 -5.03 -34.46 31.26
CA THR A 158 -5.99 -35.56 31.45
C THR A 158 -6.41 -36.11 30.10
N SER A 159 -6.87 -37.36 30.04
CA SER A 159 -7.43 -37.92 28.80
C SER A 159 -8.56 -37.01 28.30
N PHE A 160 -8.58 -36.74 26.99
CA PHE A 160 -9.55 -35.87 26.34
C PHE A 160 -9.99 -36.50 25.03
N SER A 161 -11.26 -36.30 24.69
CA SER A 161 -11.80 -36.74 23.41
C SER A 161 -11.79 -35.60 22.39
N THR A 162 -11.47 -35.95 21.15
CA THR A 162 -11.59 -35.07 19.98
C THR A 162 -11.88 -35.92 18.75
N TRP A 163 -12.53 -35.32 17.77
CA TRP A 163 -12.58 -35.89 16.43
C TRP A 163 -11.24 -35.62 15.76
N ASP A 164 -10.61 -36.65 15.19
CA ASP A 164 -9.36 -36.53 14.44
C ASP A 164 -9.24 -37.64 13.38
N GLU A 165 -8.14 -37.62 12.62
CA GLU A 165 -7.73 -38.79 11.84
C GLU A 165 -7.04 -39.81 12.75
N THR A 166 -7.62 -41.01 12.80
CA THR A 166 -7.11 -42.08 13.64
C THR A 166 -5.97 -42.80 12.93
N TYR A 167 -4.78 -42.23 13.00
CA TYR A 167 -3.58 -42.71 12.31
C TYR A 167 -3.19 -44.12 12.73
N VAL A 168 -2.58 -44.83 11.78
CA VAL A 168 -1.80 -46.05 11.96
C VAL A 168 -0.43 -45.80 11.33
N HIS A 169 0.64 -46.16 12.05
CA HIS A 169 2.01 -45.94 11.61
C HIS A 169 2.68 -47.22 11.10
N ASP A 170 3.63 -47.05 10.18
CA ASP A 170 4.62 -48.04 9.76
C ASP A 170 6.03 -47.56 10.18
N LYS A 171 7.02 -48.46 10.12
CA LYS A 171 8.43 -48.16 10.44
C LYS A 171 8.62 -47.49 11.81
N VAL A 172 7.80 -47.86 12.79
CA VAL A 172 7.90 -47.36 14.16
C VAL A 172 9.27 -47.70 14.74
N ALA A 173 10.02 -46.69 15.17
CA ALA A 173 11.37 -46.87 15.70
C ALA A 173 11.32 -47.56 17.06
N LYS A 174 12.33 -48.40 17.35
CA LYS A 174 12.35 -49.22 18.57
C LYS A 174 12.66 -48.43 19.85
N ASP A 175 13.15 -47.21 19.70
CA ASP A 175 13.65 -46.34 20.76
C ASP A 175 12.73 -45.14 21.04
N ILE A 176 11.47 -45.19 20.56
CA ILE A 176 10.45 -44.24 21.01
C ILE A 176 10.00 -44.57 22.44
N HIS A 177 9.73 -43.53 23.21
CA HIS A 177 9.07 -43.61 24.51
C HIS A 177 7.63 -43.17 24.37
N VAL A 178 6.70 -44.12 24.40
CA VAL A 178 5.27 -43.87 24.17
C VAL A 178 4.65 -43.22 25.39
N LEU A 179 3.91 -42.13 25.18
CA LEU A 179 3.21 -41.37 26.21
C LEU A 179 1.71 -41.63 26.20
N THR A 180 1.14 -41.78 25.00
CA THR A 180 -0.26 -42.12 24.81
C THR A 180 -0.44 -43.14 23.69
N GLU A 181 -1.47 -43.99 23.85
CA GLU A 181 -1.85 -45.02 22.90
C GLU A 181 -3.33 -44.91 22.54
N ARG A 182 -3.66 -45.15 21.27
CA ARG A 182 -5.04 -45.39 20.82
C ARG A 182 -5.29 -46.89 20.83
N VAL A 183 -6.19 -47.33 21.70
CA VAL A 183 -6.48 -48.77 21.92
C VAL A 183 -7.73 -49.18 21.14
N GLU A 184 -7.60 -50.15 20.24
CA GLU A 184 -8.69 -50.73 19.46
C GLU A 184 -8.66 -52.27 19.54
N GLY A 185 -9.41 -52.84 20.48
CA GLY A 185 -9.32 -54.28 20.77
C GLY A 185 -7.93 -54.61 21.31
N ASP A 186 -7.23 -55.54 20.65
CA ASP A 186 -5.85 -55.93 21.01
C ASP A 186 -4.79 -55.04 20.33
N HIS A 187 -5.19 -54.09 19.47
CA HIS A 187 -4.26 -53.18 18.80
C HIS A 187 -3.98 -51.94 19.67
N HIS A 188 -2.71 -51.71 19.99
CA HIS A 188 -2.23 -50.56 20.74
C HIS A 188 -1.39 -49.68 19.82
N GLU A 189 -1.99 -48.62 19.27
CA GLU A 189 -1.32 -47.70 18.36
C GLU A 189 -0.63 -46.57 19.15
N PRO A 190 0.71 -46.41 19.09
CA PRO A 190 1.37 -45.23 19.63
C PRO A 190 0.81 -43.96 19.00
N TYR A 191 0.40 -43.01 19.82
CA TYR A 191 -0.29 -41.81 19.34
C TYR A 191 0.39 -40.51 19.76
N THR A 192 1.15 -40.53 20.85
CA THR A 192 2.09 -39.47 21.23
C THR A 192 3.32 -40.12 21.85
N TRP A 193 4.51 -39.70 21.44
CA TRP A 193 5.76 -40.25 21.94
C TRP A 193 6.87 -39.21 21.94
N VAL A 194 7.94 -39.55 22.63
CA VAL A 194 9.18 -38.79 22.65
C VAL A 194 10.38 -39.67 22.31
N LYS A 195 11.43 -39.08 21.76
CA LYS A 195 12.68 -39.77 21.39
C LYS A 195 13.87 -38.83 21.54
N ASN A 196 15.05 -39.38 21.82
CA ASN A 196 16.31 -38.65 21.70
C ASN A 196 16.91 -38.87 20.31
N TYR A 197 17.49 -37.83 19.71
CA TYR A 197 18.19 -37.94 18.42
C TYR A 197 19.48 -37.13 18.45
N GLY A 198 20.61 -37.81 18.59
CA GLY A 198 21.87 -37.16 18.96
C GLY A 198 21.76 -36.52 20.35
N LYS A 199 22.02 -35.22 20.47
CA LYS A 199 21.78 -34.46 21.71
C LYS A 199 20.38 -33.84 21.77
N GLY A 200 19.64 -33.85 20.66
CA GLY A 200 18.32 -33.24 20.55
C GLY A 200 17.21 -34.15 21.05
N LYS A 201 16.05 -33.53 21.28
CA LYS A 201 14.84 -34.18 21.75
C LYS A 201 13.74 -34.00 20.72
N VAL A 202 13.02 -35.09 20.43
CA VAL A 202 11.93 -35.15 19.46
C VAL A 202 10.63 -35.44 20.22
N PHE A 203 9.64 -34.57 20.05
CA PHE A 203 8.27 -34.81 20.51
C PHE A 203 7.36 -34.96 19.30
N TYR A 204 6.66 -36.10 19.21
CA TYR A 204 5.66 -36.32 18.17
C TYR A 204 4.28 -36.57 18.77
N THR A 205 3.26 -36.03 18.10
CA THR A 205 1.86 -36.39 18.36
C THR A 205 1.11 -36.56 17.06
N ALA A 206 0.31 -37.61 16.95
CA ALA A 206 -0.55 -37.88 15.80
C ALA A 206 -1.85 -37.06 15.83
N TYR A 207 -2.16 -36.40 16.95
CA TYR A 207 -3.26 -35.44 17.03
C TYR A 207 -3.01 -34.22 16.14
N GLY A 208 -4.06 -33.66 15.52
CA GLY A 208 -4.01 -32.32 14.93
C GLY A 208 -4.55 -32.18 13.51
N HIS A 209 -5.52 -32.99 13.08
CA HIS A 209 -6.09 -32.85 11.74
C HIS A 209 -6.74 -31.48 11.49
N ASP A 210 -7.64 -31.05 12.39
CA ASP A 210 -8.39 -29.82 12.21
C ASP A 210 -8.67 -29.03 13.50
N GLU A 211 -9.37 -27.91 13.32
CA GLU A 211 -9.70 -26.94 14.36
C GLU A 211 -10.35 -27.54 15.62
N ARG A 212 -11.03 -28.68 15.54
CA ARG A 212 -11.63 -29.33 16.71
C ARG A 212 -10.55 -29.75 17.71
N THR A 213 -9.47 -30.33 17.21
CA THR A 213 -8.29 -30.68 18.02
C THR A 213 -7.50 -29.43 18.39
N TRP A 214 -7.24 -28.51 17.44
CA TRP A 214 -6.45 -27.30 17.71
C TRP A 214 -7.13 -26.30 18.66
N LYS A 215 -8.45 -26.36 18.86
CA LYS A 215 -9.17 -25.57 19.87
C LYS A 215 -9.33 -26.29 21.21
N ASN A 216 -8.89 -27.55 21.32
CA ASN A 216 -8.96 -28.30 22.56
C ASN A 216 -7.86 -27.82 23.53
N PRO A 217 -8.22 -27.31 24.73
CA PRO A 217 -7.23 -26.81 25.68
C PRO A 217 -6.21 -27.86 26.14
N SER A 218 -6.61 -29.12 26.26
CA SER A 218 -5.71 -30.21 26.64
C SER A 218 -4.71 -30.53 25.52
N PHE A 219 -5.11 -30.45 24.26
CA PHE A 219 -4.19 -30.60 23.12
C PHE A 219 -3.18 -29.45 23.05
N LEU A 220 -3.64 -28.20 23.19
CA LEU A 220 -2.76 -27.03 23.21
C LEU A 220 -1.76 -27.09 24.37
N LYS A 221 -2.20 -27.55 25.54
CA LYS A 221 -1.31 -27.78 26.69
C LYS A 221 -0.30 -28.89 26.42
N LEU A 222 -0.73 -30.01 25.83
CA LEU A 222 0.16 -31.11 25.44
C LEU A 222 1.23 -30.63 24.47
N LEU A 223 0.84 -29.86 23.45
CA LEU A 223 1.78 -29.31 22.46
C LEU A 223 2.76 -28.31 23.10
N GLY A 224 2.28 -27.42 23.97
CA GLY A 224 3.14 -26.49 24.72
C GLY A 224 4.13 -27.21 25.64
N ASN A 225 3.69 -28.23 26.36
CA ASN A 225 4.56 -29.08 27.18
C ASN A 225 5.59 -29.84 26.31
N GLY A 226 5.18 -30.32 25.14
CA GLY A 226 6.04 -30.96 24.15
C GLY A 226 7.15 -30.03 23.66
N VAL A 227 6.82 -28.77 23.34
CA VAL A 227 7.80 -27.73 22.98
C VAL A 227 8.79 -27.50 24.13
N LEU A 228 8.30 -27.27 25.35
CA LEU A 228 9.13 -27.01 26.53
C LEU A 228 10.05 -28.20 26.89
N TRP A 229 9.61 -29.42 26.61
CA TRP A 229 10.43 -30.61 26.82
C TRP A 229 11.48 -30.79 25.72
N ALA A 230 11.13 -30.50 24.46
CA ALA A 230 11.97 -30.73 23.29
C ALA A 230 13.13 -29.73 23.17
N VAL A 231 12.94 -28.47 23.55
CA VAL A 231 14.02 -27.47 23.53
C VAL A 231 15.16 -27.85 24.49
N ASN A 232 16.37 -27.37 24.21
CA ASN A 232 17.51 -27.65 25.08
C ASN A 232 17.36 -26.99 26.47
N ASP A 233 18.08 -27.55 27.44
CA ASP A 233 17.98 -27.13 28.83
C ASP A 233 18.46 -25.68 29.06
N GLU A 234 19.36 -25.16 28.22
CA GLU A 234 19.81 -23.76 28.34
C GLU A 234 18.71 -22.79 27.91
N ALA A 235 18.09 -23.01 26.76
CA ALA A 235 16.95 -22.22 26.29
C ALA A 235 15.79 -22.26 27.29
N LYS A 236 15.50 -23.44 27.84
CA LYS A 236 14.49 -23.60 28.90
C LYS A 236 14.81 -22.80 30.16
N LYS A 237 16.07 -22.82 30.64
CA LYS A 237 16.51 -22.02 31.80
C LYS A 237 16.41 -20.52 31.57
N GLN A 238 16.65 -20.04 30.35
CA GLN A 238 16.46 -18.62 30.02
C GLN A 238 14.97 -18.25 30.01
N TRP A 239 14.14 -19.11 29.44
CA TRP A 239 12.68 -18.98 29.43
C TRP A 239 12.05 -18.98 30.83
N GLU A 240 12.57 -19.79 31.76
CA GLU A 240 12.14 -19.79 33.17
C GLU A 240 12.41 -18.44 33.86
N LYS A 241 13.47 -17.75 33.46
CA LYS A 241 13.85 -16.43 33.99
C LYS A 241 13.12 -15.26 33.32
N LEU A 242 12.47 -15.48 32.19
CA LEU A 242 11.72 -14.45 31.47
C LEU A 242 10.63 -13.85 32.39
N PRO A 243 10.67 -12.53 32.67
CA PRO A 243 9.57 -11.85 33.34
C PRO A 243 8.32 -11.96 32.48
N LYS A 244 7.21 -12.38 33.10
CA LYS A 244 5.92 -12.53 32.44
C LYS A 244 4.97 -11.50 33.05
N PRO A 245 4.80 -10.33 32.42
CA PRO A 245 3.86 -9.32 32.92
C PRO A 245 2.47 -9.94 33.12
N ALA A 246 1.83 -9.61 34.23
CA ALA A 246 0.48 -10.04 34.57
C ALA A 246 -0.40 -8.79 34.71
N PRO A 247 -0.97 -8.29 33.60
CA PRO A 247 -1.76 -7.06 33.62
C PRO A 247 -2.95 -7.18 34.56
N GLU A 248 -3.22 -6.11 35.31
CA GLU A 248 -4.44 -6.02 36.12
C GLU A 248 -5.65 -5.70 35.24
N TYR A 249 -6.80 -6.23 35.62
CA TYR A 249 -8.05 -6.05 34.89
C TYR A 249 -9.17 -5.56 35.81
N SER A 250 -9.88 -4.52 35.38
CA SER A 250 -11.05 -3.98 36.08
C SER A 250 -12.28 -3.96 35.19
N ASP A 251 -13.46 -3.90 35.80
CA ASP A 251 -14.70 -3.68 35.05
C ASP A 251 -14.77 -2.22 34.56
N ALA A 252 -15.30 -2.04 33.35
CA ALA A 252 -15.50 -0.73 32.76
C ALA A 252 -16.63 -0.75 31.73
N LYS A 253 -17.26 0.40 31.46
CA LYS A 253 -18.28 0.52 30.40
C LYS A 253 -17.60 0.52 29.03
N LEU A 254 -17.44 -0.67 28.46
CA LEU A 254 -16.77 -0.88 27.17
C LEU A 254 -17.76 -1.32 26.08
N PRO A 255 -17.62 -0.83 24.84
CA PRO A 255 -18.34 -1.37 23.71
C PRO A 255 -18.05 -2.86 23.49
N ASN A 256 -19.09 -3.65 23.18
CA ASN A 256 -18.97 -5.07 22.85
C ASN A 256 -19.60 -5.35 21.48
N TYR A 257 -18.97 -4.82 20.42
CA TYR A 257 -19.45 -4.95 19.03
C TYR A 257 -19.54 -6.42 18.58
N GLU A 258 -18.61 -7.25 19.06
CA GLU A 258 -18.53 -8.68 18.77
C GLU A 258 -19.56 -9.53 19.55
N LYS A 259 -20.26 -8.94 20.52
CA LYS A 259 -21.20 -9.64 21.42
C LYS A 259 -20.56 -10.84 22.14
N ARG A 260 -19.28 -10.70 22.54
CA ARG A 260 -18.58 -11.74 23.29
C ARG A 260 -19.24 -11.98 24.65
N PRO A 261 -19.46 -13.25 25.07
CA PRO A 261 -19.94 -13.56 26.41
C PRO A 261 -19.04 -12.95 27.49
N GLY A 262 -19.62 -12.33 28.51
CA GLY A 262 -18.87 -11.66 29.59
C GLY A 262 -18.33 -10.26 29.24
N GLY A 263 -18.36 -9.85 27.97
CA GLY A 263 -17.85 -8.56 27.52
C GLY A 263 -16.32 -8.43 27.66
N PHE A 264 -15.84 -7.20 27.58
CA PHE A 264 -14.42 -6.87 27.75
C PHE A 264 -14.17 -6.28 29.13
N LYS A 265 -12.98 -6.55 29.68
CA LYS A 265 -12.46 -5.86 30.85
C LYS A 265 -11.45 -4.80 30.43
N LEU A 266 -11.27 -3.79 31.28
CA LEU A 266 -10.22 -2.78 31.10
C LEU A 266 -8.91 -3.34 31.64
N GLN A 267 -7.92 -3.51 30.76
CA GLN A 267 -6.54 -3.75 31.17
C GLN A 267 -5.96 -2.44 31.73
N ALA A 268 -5.31 -2.49 32.88
CA ALA A 268 -4.50 -1.37 33.36
C ALA A 268 -3.36 -1.08 32.36
N ALA A 269 -3.04 0.21 32.15
CA ALA A 269 -1.90 0.59 31.32
C ALA A 269 -0.61 -0.02 31.89
N LEU A 270 0.19 -0.63 31.02
CA LEU A 270 1.49 -1.18 31.38
C LEU A 270 2.57 -0.11 31.26
N ASN A 271 3.61 -0.21 32.07
CA ASN A 271 4.77 0.64 31.84
C ASN A 271 5.49 0.24 30.53
N PRO A 272 6.35 1.10 29.95
CA PRO A 272 6.96 0.83 28.65
C PRO A 272 7.78 -0.47 28.60
N ALA A 273 8.48 -0.83 29.68
CA ALA A 273 9.28 -2.06 29.73
C ALA A 273 8.40 -3.32 29.78
N GLU A 274 7.30 -3.29 30.54
CA GLU A 274 6.33 -4.40 30.60
C GLU A 274 5.64 -4.62 29.25
N SER A 275 5.20 -3.56 28.60
CA SER A 275 4.59 -3.61 27.26
C SER A 275 5.52 -4.21 26.22
N GLN A 276 6.80 -3.83 26.26
CA GLN A 276 7.82 -4.35 25.35
C GLN A 276 8.05 -5.87 25.53
N LEU A 277 7.96 -6.40 26.77
CA LEU A 277 8.11 -7.85 27.05
C LEU A 277 7.00 -8.72 26.42
N ILE A 278 5.84 -8.12 26.18
CA ILE A 278 4.69 -8.76 25.52
C ILE A 278 4.47 -8.22 24.10
N THR A 279 5.56 -7.78 23.45
CA THR A 279 5.56 -7.40 22.03
C THR A 279 6.60 -8.22 21.27
N GLN A 280 6.16 -8.91 20.21
CA GLN A 280 6.98 -9.75 19.33
C GLN A 280 7.53 -8.94 18.15
N VAL A 281 8.77 -9.22 17.78
CA VAL A 281 9.39 -8.90 16.48
C VAL A 281 10.02 -10.18 15.90
N PRO A 282 10.32 -10.27 14.59
CA PRO A 282 10.98 -11.46 14.04
C PRO A 282 12.35 -11.70 14.70
N VAL A 283 12.76 -12.98 14.79
CA VAL A 283 13.94 -13.43 15.57
C VAL A 283 15.26 -12.73 15.25
N ASP A 284 15.40 -12.20 14.03
CA ASP A 284 16.58 -11.46 13.58
C ASP A 284 16.58 -9.96 13.96
N PHE A 285 15.55 -9.51 14.68
CA PHE A 285 15.34 -8.12 15.03
C PHE A 285 15.22 -7.92 16.53
N LYS A 286 15.41 -6.67 16.93
CA LYS A 286 15.17 -6.18 18.29
C LYS A 286 14.23 -4.98 18.24
N LEU A 287 13.40 -4.87 19.27
CA LEU A 287 12.56 -3.70 19.52
C LEU A 287 13.25 -2.83 20.56
N GLU A 288 13.55 -1.58 20.21
CA GLU A 288 14.22 -0.61 21.08
C GLU A 288 13.28 0.57 21.36
N MET A 289 13.09 0.93 22.63
CA MET A 289 12.38 2.16 22.99
C MET A 289 13.25 3.37 22.65
N PHE A 290 12.71 4.34 21.91
CA PHE A 290 13.36 5.62 21.67
C PHE A 290 12.82 6.72 22.57
N ALA A 291 11.50 6.85 22.69
CA ALA A 291 10.84 7.86 23.53
C ALA A 291 9.50 7.33 24.05
N SER A 292 9.10 7.74 25.24
CA SER A 292 7.81 7.38 25.84
C SER A 292 7.26 8.52 26.70
N GLU A 293 6.04 8.36 27.20
CA GLU A 293 5.55 9.16 28.31
C GLU A 293 6.51 9.15 29.52
N PRO A 294 6.57 10.25 30.32
CA PRO A 294 5.80 11.50 30.17
C PRO A 294 6.42 12.51 29.18
N ASP A 295 7.58 12.20 28.60
CA ASP A 295 8.32 13.16 27.76
C ASP A 295 7.63 13.42 26.42
N ILE A 296 6.91 12.42 25.90
CA ILE A 296 6.04 12.55 24.73
C ILE A 296 4.62 12.08 25.04
N LEU A 297 3.64 12.62 24.34
CA LEU A 297 2.22 12.31 24.53
C LEU A 297 1.52 12.10 23.18
N LYS A 298 0.84 10.97 23.03
CA LYS A 298 -0.12 10.69 21.97
C LYS A 298 0.36 11.09 20.55
N PRO A 299 1.50 10.54 20.09
CA PRO A 299 2.05 10.85 18.77
C PRO A 299 1.16 10.29 17.66
N ILE A 300 0.85 11.09 16.63
CA ILE A 300 0.02 10.67 15.49
C ILE A 300 0.77 10.68 14.16
N ALA A 301 1.80 11.53 14.03
CA ALA A 301 2.64 11.57 12.86
C ALA A 301 4.11 11.88 13.22
N MET A 302 5.05 11.42 12.40
CA MET A 302 6.48 11.70 12.55
C MET A 302 7.18 12.00 11.22
N ALA A 303 8.29 12.73 11.30
CA ALA A 303 9.23 12.98 10.21
C ALA A 303 10.65 13.24 10.76
N TRP A 304 11.65 13.33 9.88
CA TRP A 304 13.03 13.67 10.25
C TRP A 304 13.54 14.89 9.48
N ASP A 305 14.32 15.72 10.15
CA ASP A 305 15.04 16.82 9.52
C ASP A 305 16.37 16.38 8.90
N GLU A 306 17.04 17.26 8.17
CA GLU A 306 18.34 16.97 7.55
C GLU A 306 19.48 16.71 8.55
N ARG A 307 19.26 16.93 9.86
CA ARG A 307 20.19 16.60 10.94
C ARG A 307 19.92 15.21 11.54
N GLY A 308 18.92 14.50 11.02
CA GLY A 308 18.53 13.17 11.49
C GLY A 308 17.71 13.17 12.78
N ARG A 309 17.23 14.34 13.24
CA ARG A 309 16.43 14.44 14.47
C ARG A 309 15.00 14.01 14.21
N LEU A 310 14.38 13.32 15.17
CA LEU A 310 12.97 12.92 15.07
C LEU A 310 12.07 14.11 15.41
N TRP A 311 11.05 14.34 14.60
CA TRP A 311 9.99 15.31 14.85
C TRP A 311 8.66 14.57 14.95
N ILE A 312 7.93 14.78 16.03
CA ILE A 312 6.61 14.16 16.25
C ILE A 312 5.50 15.21 16.33
N VAL A 313 4.32 14.80 15.89
CA VAL A 313 3.05 15.51 16.04
C VAL A 313 2.31 14.90 17.23
N GLU A 314 2.15 15.67 18.31
CA GLU A 314 1.40 15.27 19.50
C GLU A 314 -0.04 15.79 19.39
N THR A 315 -1.05 14.91 19.52
CA THR A 315 -2.47 15.32 19.44
C THR A 315 -3.30 14.90 20.65
N VAL A 316 -3.21 15.69 21.72
CA VAL A 316 -3.98 15.49 22.96
C VAL A 316 -5.44 15.93 22.81
N ASP A 317 -5.73 16.87 21.91
CA ASP A 317 -7.09 17.37 21.65
C ASP A 317 -7.94 16.36 20.82
N TYR A 318 -7.32 15.48 20.02
CA TYR A 318 -8.04 14.47 19.22
C TYR A 318 -8.86 13.49 20.06
N PRO A 319 -10.02 12.98 19.60
CA PRO A 319 -10.73 13.40 18.38
C PRO A 319 -11.75 14.52 18.63
N ASN A 320 -12.26 14.66 19.85
CA ASN A 320 -13.48 15.43 20.09
C ASN A 320 -13.26 16.88 20.53
N THR A 321 -12.02 17.31 20.80
CA THR A 321 -11.72 18.68 21.24
C THR A 321 -11.51 19.59 20.02
N VAL A 322 -12.50 19.63 19.12
CA VAL A 322 -12.48 20.50 17.93
C VAL A 322 -12.76 21.94 18.34
N ARG A 323 -11.86 22.85 17.97
CA ARG A 323 -11.91 24.27 18.36
C ARG A 323 -12.22 25.15 17.17
N ASP A 324 -13.13 26.09 17.39
CA ASP A 324 -13.56 27.06 16.38
C ASP A 324 -12.57 28.25 16.27
N VAL A 325 -11.83 28.54 17.35
CA VAL A 325 -10.86 29.63 17.43
C VAL A 325 -9.45 29.12 17.14
N LYS A 326 -8.78 29.74 16.16
CA LYS A 326 -7.40 29.40 15.79
C LYS A 326 -6.43 29.75 16.93
N GLY A 327 -5.46 28.88 17.18
CA GLY A 327 -4.39 29.14 18.15
C GLY A 327 -4.74 28.83 19.61
N GLU A 328 -5.91 28.25 19.88
CA GLU A 328 -6.33 27.83 21.23
C GLU A 328 -6.15 26.32 21.50
N GLY A 329 -5.60 25.58 20.54
CA GLY A 329 -5.37 24.15 20.72
C GLY A 329 -4.19 23.83 21.62
N HIS A 330 -4.13 22.60 22.12
CA HIS A 330 -3.06 22.17 23.04
C HIS A 330 -2.01 21.26 22.37
N ASP A 331 -2.22 20.96 21.09
CA ASP A 331 -1.39 20.05 20.31
C ASP A 331 -0.09 20.74 19.88
N ARG A 332 0.94 19.93 19.64
CA ARG A 332 2.32 20.40 19.53
C ARG A 332 3.11 19.64 18.47
N ILE A 333 4.14 20.28 17.97
CA ILE A 333 5.25 19.64 17.25
C ILE A 333 6.45 19.63 18.19
N LYS A 334 7.04 18.45 18.39
CA LYS A 334 8.17 18.25 19.29
C LYS A 334 9.34 17.60 18.55
N ILE A 335 10.54 18.10 18.80
CA ILE A 335 11.81 17.53 18.35
C ILE A 335 12.33 16.63 19.47
N CYS A 336 12.61 15.37 19.15
CA CYS A 336 13.17 14.38 20.06
C CYS A 336 14.59 14.04 19.62
N GLU A 337 15.56 14.28 20.50
CA GLU A 337 16.99 14.14 20.22
C GLU A 337 17.65 13.14 21.18
N ASP A 338 18.46 12.25 20.63
CA ASP A 338 19.45 11.42 21.33
C ASP A 338 20.79 12.18 21.28
N THR A 339 21.18 12.80 22.40
CA THR A 339 22.36 13.67 22.46
C THR A 339 23.62 12.96 22.94
N ASP A 340 23.48 11.77 23.55
CA ASP A 340 24.60 10.94 24.00
C ASP A 340 24.89 9.71 23.12
N GLY A 341 23.98 9.37 22.21
CA GLY A 341 24.09 8.30 21.23
C GLY A 341 23.75 6.91 21.76
N ASP A 342 23.01 6.80 22.87
CA ASP A 342 22.60 5.51 23.46
C ASP A 342 21.40 4.86 22.75
N GLY A 343 20.80 5.55 21.77
CA GLY A 343 19.64 5.09 21.02
C GLY A 343 18.30 5.52 21.62
N LYS A 344 18.27 6.41 22.62
CA LYS A 344 17.08 6.96 23.26
C LYS A 344 17.09 8.49 23.22
N ALA A 345 15.91 9.09 23.15
CA ALA A 345 15.80 10.54 23.27
C ALA A 345 16.03 10.97 24.73
N ASP A 346 16.91 11.95 24.92
CA ASP A 346 17.20 12.59 26.21
C ASP A 346 16.87 14.09 26.22
N LYS A 347 16.61 14.68 25.04
CA LYS A 347 16.26 16.08 24.88
C LYS A 347 15.01 16.24 24.03
N PHE A 348 14.10 17.08 24.53
CA PHE A 348 12.79 17.34 23.95
C PHE A 348 12.55 18.84 23.78
N THR A 349 12.35 19.29 22.55
CA THR A 349 12.13 20.72 22.23
C THR A 349 10.77 20.90 21.58
N VAL A 350 9.93 21.80 22.13
CA VAL A 350 8.66 22.17 21.48
C VAL A 350 8.97 23.16 20.36
N PHE A 351 8.85 22.70 19.11
CA PHE A 351 9.05 23.54 17.93
C PHE A 351 7.86 24.46 17.68
N ALA A 352 6.64 23.93 17.81
CA ALA A 352 5.42 24.71 17.66
C ALA A 352 4.33 24.19 18.59
N ASP A 353 3.52 25.10 19.12
CA ASP A 353 2.37 24.81 19.96
C ASP A 353 1.08 25.39 19.36
N LYS A 354 -0.01 25.40 20.14
CA LYS A 354 -1.27 26.04 19.76
C LYS A 354 -1.92 25.45 18.51
N LEU A 355 -1.65 24.17 18.24
CA LEU A 355 -2.27 23.40 17.17
C LEU A 355 -3.54 22.71 17.69
N ASN A 356 -4.50 22.45 16.81
CA ASN A 356 -5.72 21.71 17.13
C ASN A 356 -5.93 20.58 16.12
N ILE A 357 -5.70 19.35 16.58
CA ILE A 357 -5.86 18.12 15.80
C ILE A 357 -5.01 18.12 14.51
N PRO A 358 -3.68 18.36 14.60
CA PRO A 358 -2.79 18.10 13.48
C PRO A 358 -2.67 16.58 13.24
N THR A 359 -2.64 16.17 11.98
CA THR A 359 -2.70 14.75 11.55
C THR A 359 -1.55 14.34 10.63
N GLY A 360 -0.66 15.28 10.26
CA GLY A 360 0.47 15.02 9.38
C GLY A 360 1.48 16.16 9.36
N ILE A 361 2.73 15.84 9.02
CA ILE A 361 3.86 16.76 8.97
C ILE A 361 4.75 16.40 7.77
N VAL A 362 5.29 17.39 7.06
CA VAL A 362 6.31 17.19 6.02
C VAL A 362 7.23 18.40 5.92
N PHE A 363 8.53 18.17 5.74
CA PHE A 363 9.51 19.24 5.54
C PHE A 363 9.45 19.83 4.14
N ALA A 364 9.43 21.17 4.05
CA ALA A 364 9.41 21.92 2.80
C ALA A 364 9.88 23.37 3.01
N ASN A 365 10.54 23.96 2.02
CA ASN A 365 10.96 25.37 1.95
C ASN A 365 11.69 25.88 3.22
N GLY A 366 12.54 25.03 3.81
CA GLY A 366 13.26 25.31 5.05
C GLY A 366 12.40 25.37 6.31
N GLY A 367 11.17 24.86 6.28
CA GLY A 367 10.26 24.69 7.41
C GLY A 367 9.46 23.39 7.28
N ILE A 368 8.25 23.38 7.83
CA ILE A 368 7.32 22.24 7.79
C ILE A 368 5.92 22.67 7.34
N ILE A 369 5.23 21.79 6.63
CA ILE A 369 3.79 21.87 6.38
C ILE A 369 3.11 20.90 7.33
N VAL A 370 2.11 21.40 8.05
CA VAL A 370 1.30 20.63 9.01
C VAL A 370 -0.11 20.48 8.45
N ALA A 371 -0.58 19.23 8.34
CA ALA A 371 -1.97 18.94 8.03
C ALA A 371 -2.83 19.14 9.28
N GLN A 372 -3.67 20.18 9.32
CA GLN A 372 -4.51 20.50 10.47
C GLN A 372 -5.89 21.03 10.01
N ALA A 373 -6.80 20.14 9.62
CA ALA A 373 -8.09 20.54 9.08
C ALA A 373 -8.81 21.58 9.97
N PRO A 374 -9.37 22.67 9.39
CA PRO A 374 -9.65 22.87 7.96
C PRO A 374 -8.48 23.46 7.14
N ASP A 375 -7.31 23.67 7.75
CA ASP A 375 -6.19 24.41 7.19
C ASP A 375 -4.90 23.57 7.13
N PHE A 376 -4.15 23.68 6.05
CA PHE A 376 -2.72 23.36 6.08
C PHE A 376 -1.95 24.60 6.48
N ILE A 377 -1.03 24.43 7.42
CA ILE A 377 -0.24 25.51 8.00
C ILE A 377 1.23 25.26 7.69
N PHE A 378 1.92 26.28 7.17
CA PHE A 378 3.36 26.33 7.05
C PHE A 378 3.95 26.95 8.31
N LEU A 379 4.95 26.28 8.90
CA LEU A 379 5.68 26.71 10.09
C LEU A 379 7.18 26.71 9.78
N LYS A 380 7.90 27.74 10.23
CA LYS A 380 9.34 27.84 10.01
C LYS A 380 10.01 28.58 11.15
N ASP A 381 11.25 28.20 11.42
CA ASP A 381 12.22 28.89 12.26
C ASP A 381 13.16 29.71 11.35
N THR A 382 13.34 31.00 11.63
CA THR A 382 14.23 31.87 10.85
C THR A 382 15.49 32.33 11.59
N ASP A 383 15.62 32.04 12.89
CA ASP A 383 16.75 32.47 13.72
C ASP A 383 17.61 31.32 14.28
N GLY A 384 17.13 30.07 14.16
CA GLY A 384 17.84 28.85 14.51
C GLY A 384 17.70 28.43 15.98
N ASP A 385 16.70 28.95 16.71
CA ASP A 385 16.41 28.56 18.09
C ASP A 385 15.56 27.28 18.23
N ASP A 386 15.26 26.60 17.12
CA ASP A 386 14.40 25.43 17.01
C ASP A 386 12.94 25.73 17.44
N LYS A 387 12.44 26.95 17.21
CA LYS A 387 11.03 27.33 17.36
C LYS A 387 10.47 28.06 16.14
N ALA A 388 9.21 27.78 15.84
CA ALA A 388 8.53 28.43 14.73
C ALA A 388 8.21 29.90 15.04
N ASP A 389 8.80 30.82 14.28
CA ASP A 389 8.51 32.26 14.28
C ASP A 389 7.63 32.68 13.09
N VAL A 390 7.56 31.86 12.04
CA VAL A 390 6.64 31.99 10.90
C VAL A 390 5.49 31.00 11.04
N ARG A 391 4.27 31.50 10.85
CA ARG A 391 3.04 30.69 10.79
C ARG A 391 2.10 31.22 9.71
N GLU A 392 1.87 30.43 8.67
CA GLU A 392 1.06 30.83 7.52
C GLU A 392 0.04 29.74 7.14
N THR A 393 -1.21 30.10 6.89
CA THR A 393 -2.18 29.19 6.27
C THR A 393 -1.94 29.14 4.76
N ILE A 394 -1.64 27.95 4.22
CA ILE A 394 -1.29 27.78 2.79
C ILE A 394 -2.40 27.15 1.95
N ILE A 395 -3.26 26.31 2.55
CA ILE A 395 -4.41 25.70 1.89
C ILE A 395 -5.55 25.62 2.91
N SER A 396 -6.75 26.07 2.55
CA SER A 396 -7.97 25.94 3.36
C SER A 396 -9.05 25.16 2.61
N GLY A 397 -9.96 24.53 3.34
CA GLY A 397 -11.10 23.80 2.76
C GLY A 397 -11.07 22.29 3.00
N TRP A 398 -10.20 21.82 3.89
CA TRP A 398 -10.20 20.44 4.35
C TRP A 398 -11.41 20.20 5.26
N GLY A 399 -12.12 19.10 5.05
CA GLY A 399 -13.30 18.78 5.85
C GLY A 399 -12.96 18.48 7.30
N THR A 400 -13.79 18.96 8.22
CA THR A 400 -13.67 18.75 9.68
C THR A 400 -14.84 17.98 10.27
N PHE A 401 -15.75 17.48 9.43
CA PHE A 401 -16.98 16.83 9.91
C PHE A 401 -16.69 15.54 10.69
N ASP A 402 -15.58 14.88 10.38
CA ASP A 402 -15.08 13.69 11.08
C ASP A 402 -13.55 13.78 11.14
N THR A 403 -13.01 13.89 12.35
CA THR A 403 -11.57 14.13 12.54
C THR A 403 -10.73 12.90 12.25
N HIS A 404 -11.34 11.70 12.25
CA HIS A 404 -10.68 10.46 11.84
C HIS A 404 -10.55 10.35 10.32
N ALA A 405 -11.37 11.09 9.55
CA ALA A 405 -11.38 11.02 8.10
C ALA A 405 -10.75 12.25 7.41
N GLY A 406 -9.92 12.98 8.14
CA GLY A 406 -9.22 14.18 7.66
C GLY A 406 -8.07 13.89 6.68
N PRO A 407 -7.35 14.94 6.26
CA PRO A 407 -6.11 14.82 5.50
C PRO A 407 -4.99 14.25 6.38
N SER A 408 -4.08 13.47 5.81
CA SER A 408 -3.01 12.77 6.54
C SER A 408 -1.86 12.36 5.60
N SER A 409 -0.83 11.73 6.17
CA SER A 409 0.25 11.03 5.46
C SER A 409 0.93 11.90 4.41
N LEU A 410 1.41 13.07 4.83
CA LEU A 410 2.11 14.00 3.95
C LEU A 410 3.53 13.51 3.64
N HIS A 411 3.90 13.49 2.36
CA HIS A 411 5.24 13.11 1.92
C HIS A 411 5.77 14.06 0.84
N HIS A 412 7.07 14.29 0.83
CA HIS A 412 7.73 14.92 -0.32
C HIS A 412 7.88 13.87 -1.43
N GLY A 413 7.34 14.14 -2.61
CA GLY A 413 7.36 13.22 -3.76
C GLY A 413 8.60 13.42 -4.64
N PHE A 414 8.92 12.39 -5.44
CA PHE A 414 10.03 12.44 -6.41
C PHE A 414 9.88 13.59 -7.41
N ASP A 415 8.66 13.98 -7.73
CA ASP A 415 8.33 15.08 -8.64
C ASP A 415 8.53 16.48 -8.02
N ASN A 416 9.05 16.57 -6.79
CA ASN A 416 9.21 17.78 -5.98
C ASN A 416 7.88 18.43 -5.58
N LYS A 417 6.79 17.66 -5.58
CA LYS A 417 5.48 18.05 -5.02
C LYS A 417 5.30 17.44 -3.63
N ILE A 418 4.40 18.02 -2.86
CA ILE A 418 3.91 17.42 -1.62
C ILE A 418 2.72 16.54 -1.95
N TRP A 419 2.75 15.30 -1.48
CA TRP A 419 1.70 14.31 -1.63
C TRP A 419 1.01 14.08 -0.30
N GLY A 420 -0.24 13.64 -0.33
CA GLY A 420 -0.98 13.27 0.86
C GLY A 420 -2.24 12.48 0.54
N THR A 421 -2.91 12.03 1.59
CA THR A 421 -4.19 11.34 1.49
C THR A 421 -5.26 12.06 2.31
N VAL A 422 -6.51 11.86 1.96
CA VAL A 422 -7.65 12.34 2.74
C VAL A 422 -8.69 11.25 2.86
N GLY A 423 -9.31 11.13 4.03
CA GLY A 423 -10.51 10.31 4.21
C GLY A 423 -11.77 10.95 3.63
N TYR A 424 -12.92 10.41 4.00
CA TYR A 424 -14.21 10.86 3.50
C TYR A 424 -14.59 12.29 3.95
N SER A 425 -13.86 12.91 4.90
CA SER A 425 -14.00 14.35 5.18
C SER A 425 -13.67 15.20 3.96
N GLY A 426 -12.80 14.70 3.09
CA GLY A 426 -12.55 15.23 1.76
C GLY A 426 -12.05 16.67 1.75
N TYR A 427 -12.12 17.27 0.57
CA TYR A 427 -11.73 18.64 0.32
C TYR A 427 -12.83 19.40 -0.43
N ASN A 428 -13.10 20.62 -0.01
CA ASN A 428 -13.98 21.55 -0.71
C ASN A 428 -13.49 22.99 -0.49
N GLY A 429 -12.79 23.54 -1.47
CA GLY A 429 -12.19 24.86 -1.35
C GLY A 429 -11.66 25.41 -2.66
N THR A 430 -10.89 26.48 -2.58
CA THR A 430 -10.30 27.16 -3.74
C THR A 430 -8.79 27.23 -3.58
N VAL A 431 -8.05 26.70 -4.56
CA VAL A 431 -6.58 26.79 -4.62
C VAL A 431 -6.18 27.49 -5.90
N GLY A 432 -5.35 28.53 -5.80
CA GLY A 432 -4.87 29.28 -6.97
C GLY A 432 -6.01 29.87 -7.82
N GLY A 433 -7.14 30.24 -7.20
CA GLY A 433 -8.32 30.77 -7.90
C GLY A 433 -9.22 29.72 -8.56
N LYS A 434 -8.91 28.43 -8.43
CA LYS A 434 -9.72 27.32 -8.96
C LYS A 434 -10.49 26.63 -7.84
N ALA A 435 -11.81 26.55 -7.96
CA ALA A 435 -12.63 25.72 -7.08
C ALA A 435 -12.33 24.24 -7.32
N ILE A 436 -12.05 23.51 -6.24
CA ILE A 436 -11.69 22.09 -6.27
C ILE A 436 -12.52 21.39 -5.18
N LYS A 437 -13.10 20.24 -5.54
CA LYS A 437 -13.85 19.39 -4.64
C LYS A 437 -13.58 17.93 -4.94
N PHE A 438 -13.24 17.14 -3.92
CA PHE A 438 -13.06 15.69 -4.02
C PHE A 438 -13.28 15.03 -2.65
N GLY A 439 -13.60 13.74 -2.67
CA GLY A 439 -13.78 12.90 -1.47
C GLY A 439 -12.48 12.23 -1.04
N GLN A 440 -12.59 11.02 -0.48
CA GLN A 440 -11.43 10.23 -0.04
C GLN A 440 -10.50 9.84 -1.20
N GLY A 441 -9.19 9.89 -0.96
CA GLY A 441 -8.19 9.44 -1.92
C GLY A 441 -6.86 10.16 -1.82
N ALA A 442 -6.09 10.08 -2.90
CA ALA A 442 -4.75 10.65 -3.01
C ALA A 442 -4.77 12.03 -3.68
N PHE A 443 -3.95 12.94 -3.18
CA PHE A 443 -3.74 14.26 -3.77
C PHE A 443 -2.26 14.66 -3.74
N ARG A 444 -1.92 15.68 -4.52
CA ARG A 444 -0.62 16.35 -4.44
C ARG A 444 -0.73 17.84 -4.75
N PHE A 445 0.25 18.63 -4.33
CA PHE A 445 0.32 20.08 -4.53
C PHE A 445 1.78 20.55 -4.49
N ASP A 446 2.06 21.77 -4.95
CA ASP A 446 3.42 22.33 -4.91
C ASP A 446 3.80 22.70 -3.47
N SER A 447 5.10 22.70 -3.13
CA SER A 447 5.59 22.99 -1.75
C SER A 447 5.14 24.34 -1.18
N ASN A 448 4.65 25.26 -2.02
CA ASN A 448 4.10 26.56 -1.63
C ASN A 448 2.56 26.57 -1.46
N GLY A 449 1.91 25.40 -1.45
CA GLY A 449 0.46 25.29 -1.29
C GLY A 449 -0.37 25.48 -2.57
N LYS A 450 0.26 25.64 -3.74
CA LYS A 450 -0.45 25.87 -5.03
C LYS A 450 -0.63 24.58 -5.83
N ASN A 451 -1.40 24.65 -6.90
CA ASN A 451 -1.58 23.56 -7.87
C ASN A 451 -2.01 22.23 -7.24
N LEU A 452 -3.02 22.29 -6.37
CA LEU A 452 -3.66 21.10 -5.80
C LEU A 452 -4.28 20.24 -6.91
N GLU A 453 -3.88 18.98 -6.95
CA GLU A 453 -4.28 17.96 -7.91
C GLU A 453 -4.84 16.76 -7.16
N TYR A 454 -6.04 16.33 -7.54
CA TYR A 454 -6.61 15.05 -7.10
C TYR A 454 -6.14 13.93 -8.05
N LEU A 455 -5.67 12.82 -7.51
CA LEU A 455 -5.01 11.76 -8.27
C LEU A 455 -5.84 10.50 -8.42
N GLY A 456 -6.80 10.25 -7.53
CA GLY A 456 -7.61 9.03 -7.58
C GLY A 456 -8.38 8.80 -6.30
N GLY A 457 -9.56 8.20 -6.43
CA GLY A 457 -10.40 7.84 -5.29
C GLY A 457 -10.12 6.45 -4.75
N THR A 458 -10.20 6.33 -3.44
CA THR A 458 -10.03 5.08 -2.70
C THR A 458 -11.39 4.55 -2.19
N SER A 459 -11.38 3.37 -1.57
CA SER A 459 -12.57 2.67 -1.09
C SER A 459 -13.18 3.29 0.17
N ASN A 460 -12.37 3.86 1.07
CA ASN A 460 -12.81 4.38 2.37
C ASN A 460 -11.79 5.39 2.97
N ASN A 461 -11.82 5.58 4.28
CA ASN A 461 -10.91 6.44 5.03
C ASN A 461 -9.45 6.07 4.75
N THR A 462 -8.70 6.98 4.12
CA THR A 462 -7.36 6.71 3.61
C THR A 462 -6.32 7.32 4.52
N TRP A 463 -5.45 6.48 5.07
CA TRP A 463 -4.37 6.87 5.98
C TRP A 463 -3.00 6.28 5.57
N GLY A 464 -2.94 5.43 4.55
CA GLY A 464 -1.67 4.95 4.01
C GLY A 464 -1.27 5.67 2.74
N LEU A 465 -0.01 6.08 2.68
CA LEU A 465 0.68 6.51 1.48
C LEU A 465 2.14 6.04 1.57
N GLY A 466 2.71 5.58 0.47
CA GLY A 466 4.13 5.27 0.38
C GLY A 466 4.62 5.13 -1.05
N PHE A 467 5.95 5.20 -1.21
CA PHE A 467 6.62 5.21 -2.51
C PHE A 467 7.66 4.09 -2.60
N SER A 468 7.71 3.43 -3.75
CA SER A 468 8.89 2.63 -4.13
C SER A 468 10.07 3.52 -4.51
N GLU A 469 11.27 2.94 -4.52
CA GLU A 469 12.48 3.59 -5.06
C GLU A 469 12.40 3.87 -6.57
N ASN A 470 11.40 3.30 -7.26
CA ASN A 470 11.10 3.53 -8.67
C ASN A 470 9.89 4.48 -8.87
N ASN A 471 9.47 5.20 -7.83
CA ASN A 471 8.32 6.12 -7.86
C ASN A 471 7.00 5.42 -8.26
N ASP A 472 6.76 4.23 -7.73
CA ASP A 472 5.44 3.58 -7.69
C ASP A 472 4.73 4.01 -6.41
N VAL A 473 3.42 4.21 -6.46
CA VAL A 473 2.64 4.79 -5.35
C VAL A 473 1.66 3.77 -4.80
N PHE A 474 1.71 3.58 -3.49
CA PHE A 474 0.87 2.63 -2.78
C PHE A 474 0.10 3.30 -1.65
N LEU A 475 -1.05 2.73 -1.31
CA LEU A 475 -1.98 3.26 -0.33
C LEU A 475 -2.59 2.15 0.52
N SER A 476 -3.18 2.52 1.64
CA SER A 476 -4.07 1.66 2.43
C SER A 476 -5.25 2.47 2.95
N THR A 477 -6.36 1.78 3.21
CA THR A 477 -7.55 2.38 3.81
C THR A 477 -8.10 1.50 4.92
N ALA A 478 -8.87 2.14 5.80
CA ALA A 478 -9.73 1.45 6.74
C ALA A 478 -10.72 0.50 6.01
N ASN A 479 -11.24 -0.45 6.77
CA ASN A 479 -12.28 -1.40 6.41
C ASN A 479 -11.91 -2.30 5.22
N ASN A 480 -10.89 -3.14 5.43
CA ASN A 480 -10.51 -4.23 4.53
C ASN A 480 -9.97 -3.77 3.17
N THR A 481 -9.00 -2.85 3.15
CA THR A 481 -8.13 -2.53 2.00
C THR A 481 -6.74 -2.17 2.54
N HIS A 482 -6.01 -3.17 3.01
CA HIS A 482 -4.71 -2.93 3.65
C HIS A 482 -3.61 -2.62 2.64
N SER A 483 -3.83 -2.87 1.34
CA SER A 483 -2.89 -2.53 0.28
C SER A 483 -3.61 -2.15 -1.02
N ALA A 484 -3.19 -1.05 -1.63
CA ALA A 484 -3.71 -0.55 -2.90
C ALA A 484 -2.59 0.07 -3.74
N PHE A 485 -2.75 0.07 -5.06
CA PHE A 485 -1.78 0.62 -6.02
C PHE A 485 -2.41 1.69 -6.89
N LEU A 486 -1.79 2.88 -6.95
CA LEU A 486 -2.18 3.95 -7.87
C LEU A 486 -1.47 3.74 -9.22
N GLY A 487 -2.19 3.18 -10.19
CA GLY A 487 -1.62 2.86 -11.49
C GLY A 487 -1.65 4.02 -12.49
N ILE A 488 -2.77 4.75 -12.57
CA ILE A 488 -2.94 5.87 -13.51
C ILE A 488 -3.68 7.01 -12.80
N PRO A 489 -3.09 8.22 -12.70
CA PRO A 489 -3.78 9.37 -12.13
C PRO A 489 -5.11 9.66 -12.84
N SER A 490 -6.14 10.04 -12.09
CA SER A 490 -7.51 10.28 -12.57
C SER A 490 -7.57 11.27 -13.72
N SER A 491 -6.68 12.28 -13.74
CA SER A 491 -6.58 13.26 -14.83
C SER A 491 -6.30 12.65 -16.21
N TYR A 492 -5.72 11.45 -16.30
CA TYR A 492 -5.60 10.70 -17.56
C TYR A 492 -6.87 9.91 -17.87
N LEU A 493 -7.47 9.27 -16.86
CA LEU A 493 -8.68 8.46 -17.01
C LEU A 493 -9.90 9.29 -17.41
N ASP A 494 -10.00 10.52 -16.89
CA ASP A 494 -11.04 11.48 -17.26
C ASP A 494 -11.04 11.78 -18.77
N LYS A 495 -9.86 11.79 -19.42
CA LYS A 495 -9.71 12.03 -20.88
C LYS A 495 -10.43 10.97 -21.72
N ILE A 496 -10.69 9.78 -21.15
CA ILE A 496 -11.38 8.67 -21.81
C ILE A 496 -12.70 8.30 -21.11
N GLY A 497 -13.18 9.13 -20.17
CA GLY A 497 -14.45 8.92 -19.46
C GLY A 497 -14.43 7.73 -18.49
N VAL A 498 -13.26 7.30 -18.02
CA VAL A 498 -13.13 6.24 -17.01
C VAL A 498 -13.27 6.87 -15.62
N PRO A 499 -14.12 6.32 -14.72
CA PRO A 499 -14.34 6.88 -13.39
C PRO A 499 -13.05 6.99 -12.53
N VAL A 500 -12.99 8.03 -11.69
CA VAL A 500 -11.82 8.34 -10.84
C VAL A 500 -11.45 7.26 -9.84
N ASN A 501 -12.39 6.41 -9.43
CA ASN A 501 -12.14 5.28 -8.52
C ASN A 501 -11.50 4.07 -9.24
N LYS A 502 -11.16 4.21 -10.53
CA LYS A 502 -10.36 3.23 -11.29
C LYS A 502 -8.90 3.63 -11.43
N ALA A 503 -8.49 4.76 -10.84
CA ALA A 503 -7.10 5.21 -10.75
C ALA A 503 -6.27 4.35 -9.79
N ILE A 504 -6.93 3.79 -8.78
CA ILE A 504 -6.36 3.00 -7.69
C ILE A 504 -7.06 1.65 -7.65
N ASP A 505 -6.31 0.55 -7.69
CA ASP A 505 -6.85 -0.80 -7.50
C ASP A 505 -6.44 -1.33 -6.12
N LYS A 506 -7.38 -2.01 -5.45
CA LYS A 506 -7.11 -2.81 -4.25
C LYS A 506 -6.24 -4.02 -4.63
N ILE A 507 -5.20 -4.30 -3.85
CA ILE A 507 -4.22 -5.36 -4.14
C ILE A 507 -3.98 -6.35 -3.00
N ASP A 508 -4.74 -6.27 -1.90
CA ASP A 508 -4.70 -7.24 -0.78
C ASP A 508 -4.65 -8.70 -1.29
N GLY A 509 -3.69 -9.48 -0.80
CA GLY A 509 -3.55 -10.91 -1.08
C GLY A 509 -4.38 -11.80 -0.16
N HIS A 510 -4.85 -11.27 0.97
CA HIS A 510 -5.56 -12.01 2.00
C HIS A 510 -6.53 -11.13 2.80
N TYR A 511 -7.27 -11.73 3.73
CA TYR A 511 -8.23 -11.05 4.60
C TYR A 511 -7.73 -10.88 6.03
N ALA A 512 -7.09 -11.93 6.57
CA ALA A 512 -6.89 -12.09 8.00
C ALA A 512 -5.64 -11.35 8.48
N MET A 513 -5.72 -10.69 9.63
CA MET A 513 -4.54 -10.25 10.36
C MET A 513 -4.02 -11.40 11.24
N HIS A 514 -2.71 -11.46 11.45
CA HIS A 514 -2.09 -12.45 12.32
C HIS A 514 -1.83 -11.85 13.69
N VAL A 515 -2.51 -12.30 14.73
CA VAL A 515 -2.43 -11.67 16.06
C VAL A 515 -1.83 -12.60 17.10
N VAL A 516 -1.23 -12.04 18.15
CA VAL A 516 -0.61 -12.81 19.25
C VAL A 516 -1.44 -12.80 20.54
N THR A 517 -2.66 -12.25 20.49
CA THR A 517 -3.59 -12.19 21.62
C THR A 517 -5.02 -12.41 21.18
N LYS A 518 -5.83 -12.97 22.08
CA LYS A 518 -7.29 -13.12 21.90
C LYS A 518 -8.05 -11.88 22.34
N ASN A 519 -7.43 -11.00 23.13
CA ASN A 519 -8.08 -9.84 23.72
C ASN A 519 -8.04 -8.64 22.77
N LEU A 520 -8.69 -8.82 21.62
CA LEU A 520 -8.86 -7.76 20.63
C LEU A 520 -10.20 -7.07 20.77
N ARG A 521 -10.24 -5.81 20.39
CA ARG A 521 -11.44 -4.99 20.39
C ARG A 521 -11.61 -4.36 19.02
N GLN A 522 -12.35 -5.06 18.17
CA GLN A 522 -12.68 -4.59 16.84
C GLN A 522 -14.12 -4.07 16.79
N VAL A 523 -14.37 -3.10 15.91
CA VAL A 523 -15.72 -2.57 15.68
C VAL A 523 -16.41 -3.19 14.49
N ASP A 524 -15.61 -3.49 13.47
CA ASP A 524 -15.98 -4.08 12.20
C ASP A 524 -14.79 -4.91 11.70
N VAL A 525 -14.98 -5.60 10.57
CA VAL A 525 -13.95 -6.41 9.90
C VAL A 525 -13.24 -7.36 10.88
N PHE A 526 -14.01 -8.12 11.66
CA PHE A 526 -13.47 -9.03 12.68
C PHE A 526 -12.44 -10.01 12.08
N ASN A 527 -11.28 -10.11 12.74
CA ASN A 527 -10.09 -10.84 12.31
C ASN A 527 -9.40 -10.29 11.05
N GLY A 528 -9.86 -9.19 10.46
CA GLY A 528 -9.18 -8.50 9.36
C GLY A 528 -8.80 -7.06 9.73
N PHE A 529 -8.44 -6.28 8.72
CA PHE A 529 -7.93 -4.92 8.91
C PHE A 529 -9.07 -3.89 9.02
N THR A 530 -9.33 -3.44 10.25
CA THR A 530 -10.29 -2.36 10.56
C THR A 530 -9.76 -0.99 10.11
N SER A 531 -8.49 -0.69 10.37
CA SER A 531 -7.92 0.67 10.18
C SER A 531 -6.92 0.73 9.03
N ALA A 532 -6.02 -0.26 8.95
CA ALA A 532 -4.95 -0.35 7.97
C ALA A 532 -4.27 1.01 7.66
N ALA A 533 -3.58 1.60 8.63
CA ALA A 533 -2.89 2.89 8.48
C ALA A 533 -1.44 2.72 7.98
N GLY A 534 -0.90 3.70 7.27
CA GLY A 534 0.46 3.65 6.72
C GLY A 534 0.63 2.71 5.52
N HIS A 535 1.63 2.98 4.68
CA HIS A 535 2.06 2.10 3.59
C HIS A 535 3.52 2.40 3.20
N ASN A 536 4.37 2.75 4.16
CA ASN A 536 5.77 3.05 3.87
C ASN A 536 6.54 1.76 3.56
N LEU A 537 7.39 1.79 2.53
CA LEU A 537 8.21 0.66 2.12
C LEU A 537 9.58 0.68 2.81
N TYR A 538 10.13 -0.51 3.04
CA TYR A 538 11.53 -0.61 3.43
C TYR A 538 12.46 -0.21 2.27
N THR A 539 13.04 0.98 2.36
CA THR A 539 13.81 1.62 1.27
C THR A 539 15.24 2.02 1.69
N ALA A 540 15.80 1.25 2.63
CA ALA A 540 17.21 1.27 3.02
C ALA A 540 17.90 -0.08 2.72
N ARG A 541 19.15 -0.26 3.13
CA ARG A 541 19.93 -1.49 2.92
C ARG A 541 20.47 -2.12 4.21
N ASN A 542 19.96 -1.69 5.36
CA ASN A 542 20.40 -2.17 6.67
C ASN A 542 19.72 -3.49 7.07
N PHE A 543 18.48 -3.74 6.63
CA PHE A 543 17.78 -5.01 6.79
C PHE A 543 18.19 -5.99 5.68
N PRO A 544 17.85 -7.29 5.79
CA PRO A 544 18.08 -8.26 4.72
C PRO A 544 17.45 -7.86 3.39
N LYS A 545 18.06 -8.32 2.29
CA LYS A 545 17.63 -8.05 0.91
C LYS A 545 16.15 -8.36 0.64
N ALA A 546 15.57 -9.33 1.34
CA ALA A 546 14.14 -9.68 1.22
C ALA A 546 13.19 -8.49 1.50
N TYR A 547 13.64 -7.48 2.26
CA TYR A 547 12.84 -6.30 2.61
C TYR A 547 12.92 -5.20 1.53
N TRP A 548 14.05 -5.09 0.84
CA TRP A 548 14.41 -3.93 0.03
C TRP A 548 13.38 -3.67 -1.07
N ASN A 549 12.78 -2.48 -1.03
CA ASN A 549 11.82 -1.97 -2.00
C ASN A 549 10.66 -2.95 -2.30
N ARG A 550 10.29 -3.77 -1.30
CA ARG A 550 9.33 -4.87 -1.44
C ARG A 550 8.34 -4.95 -0.30
N ILE A 551 8.80 -4.79 0.94
CA ILE A 551 7.93 -4.87 2.12
C ILE A 551 7.40 -3.48 2.45
N ALA A 552 6.07 -3.33 2.47
CA ALA A 552 5.39 -2.16 3.00
C ALA A 552 4.84 -2.45 4.41
N PHE A 553 4.84 -1.43 5.27
CA PHE A 553 4.38 -1.55 6.66
C PHE A 553 2.97 -0.98 6.82
N VAL A 554 2.03 -1.83 7.22
CA VAL A 554 0.62 -1.48 7.44
C VAL A 554 0.30 -1.66 8.92
N ASN A 555 -0.13 -0.58 9.57
CA ASN A 555 -0.41 -0.51 10.99
C ASN A 555 -1.89 -0.85 11.24
N GLU A 556 -2.15 -1.82 12.11
CA GLU A 556 -3.49 -2.19 12.53
C GLU A 556 -3.63 -2.06 14.06
N PRO A 557 -3.98 -0.86 14.55
CA PRO A 557 -4.05 -0.61 15.97
C PRO A 557 -5.16 -1.38 16.69
N THR A 558 -6.21 -1.85 16.01
CA THR A 558 -7.23 -2.71 16.65
C THR A 558 -6.80 -4.17 16.76
N GLY A 559 -5.86 -4.58 15.91
CA GLY A 559 -5.20 -5.89 15.91
C GLY A 559 -3.89 -5.95 16.69
N ARG A 560 -3.35 -4.79 17.09
CA ARG A 560 -2.07 -4.65 17.83
C ARG A 560 -0.85 -5.06 16.98
N VAL A 561 -0.90 -4.82 15.67
CA VAL A 561 0.14 -5.30 14.73
C VAL A 561 0.65 -4.24 13.75
N VAL A 562 1.89 -4.44 13.33
CA VAL A 562 2.48 -3.85 12.12
C VAL A 562 2.67 -4.98 11.11
N HIS A 563 1.75 -5.06 10.14
CA HIS A 563 1.73 -6.05 9.06
C HIS A 563 2.78 -5.73 7.99
N GLN A 564 3.40 -6.77 7.44
CA GLN A 564 4.31 -6.73 6.30
C GLN A 564 3.54 -7.08 5.03
N ALA A 565 3.11 -6.06 4.29
CA ALA A 565 2.54 -6.23 2.96
C ALA A 565 3.68 -6.48 1.96
N MET A 566 3.86 -7.73 1.52
CA MET A 566 4.91 -8.08 0.56
C MET A 566 4.44 -7.81 -0.87
N LEU A 567 4.96 -6.74 -1.47
CA LEU A 567 4.56 -6.29 -2.80
C LEU A 567 5.28 -7.09 -3.88
N GLU A 568 4.53 -7.68 -4.80
CA GLU A 568 5.06 -8.40 -5.94
C GLU A 568 4.58 -7.78 -7.26
N PRO A 569 5.46 -7.59 -8.25
CA PRO A 569 5.05 -7.14 -9.57
C PRO A 569 4.00 -8.08 -10.18
N SER A 570 2.94 -7.49 -10.74
CA SER A 570 1.86 -8.19 -11.44
C SER A 570 1.47 -7.39 -12.67
N GLY A 571 1.95 -7.81 -13.83
CA GLY A 571 1.84 -7.00 -15.05
C GLY A 571 2.61 -5.69 -14.90
N SER A 572 1.98 -4.57 -15.23
CA SER A 572 2.46 -3.21 -15.00
C SER A 572 2.15 -2.65 -13.60
N GLY A 573 1.35 -3.38 -12.81
CA GLY A 573 1.00 -3.06 -11.43
C GLY A 573 1.60 -4.06 -10.44
N PHE A 574 0.90 -4.25 -9.32
CA PHE A 574 1.36 -5.05 -8.18
C PHE A 574 0.22 -5.89 -7.58
N LYS A 575 0.61 -6.90 -6.81
CA LYS A 575 -0.25 -7.65 -5.88
C LYS A 575 0.46 -7.70 -4.53
N GLU A 576 -0.30 -7.79 -3.45
CA GLU A 576 0.24 -8.11 -2.14
C GLU A 576 0.27 -9.64 -1.95
N LYS A 577 1.30 -10.12 -1.26
CA LYS A 577 1.36 -11.43 -0.63
C LYS A 577 1.56 -11.19 0.86
N ASP A 578 0.94 -12.05 1.67
CA ASP A 578 1.07 -12.01 3.12
C ASP A 578 2.52 -12.22 3.57
N GLY A 579 3.06 -11.23 4.30
CA GLY A 579 4.38 -11.29 4.93
C GLY A 579 4.35 -11.44 6.45
N TRP A 580 3.18 -11.67 7.06
CA TRP A 580 2.96 -11.68 8.49
C TRP A 580 3.42 -10.36 9.15
N ASN A 581 3.73 -10.35 10.44
CA ASN A 581 3.99 -9.11 11.17
C ASN A 581 5.47 -8.80 11.31
N LEU A 582 5.82 -7.52 11.24
CA LEU A 582 7.09 -7.00 11.76
C LEU A 582 6.99 -6.79 13.28
N VAL A 583 5.81 -6.40 13.77
CA VAL A 583 5.55 -6.20 15.20
C VAL A 583 4.16 -6.74 15.54
N ALA A 584 4.03 -7.49 16.64
CA ALA A 584 2.73 -7.93 17.15
C ALA A 584 2.72 -7.90 18.68
N SER A 585 1.74 -7.25 19.30
CA SER A 585 1.68 -7.10 20.76
C SER A 585 0.47 -7.78 21.38
N ALA A 586 0.63 -8.29 22.61
CA ALA A 586 -0.47 -8.72 23.47
C ALA A 586 -0.91 -7.64 24.46
N ASP A 587 -0.26 -6.47 24.48
CA ASP A 587 -0.70 -5.30 25.23
C ASP A 587 -1.97 -4.72 24.59
N GLU A 588 -3.04 -4.61 25.37
CA GLU A 588 -4.35 -4.15 24.88
C GLU A 588 -4.41 -2.63 24.66
N TRP A 589 -3.33 -1.90 24.96
CA TRP A 589 -3.15 -0.48 24.68
C TRP A 589 -2.26 -0.21 23.46
N PHE A 590 -1.39 -1.15 23.06
CA PHE A 590 -0.45 -0.96 21.95
C PHE A 590 -1.19 -0.64 20.64
N GLY A 591 -1.02 0.56 20.10
CA GLY A 591 -1.80 1.07 18.98
C GLY A 591 -0.89 1.68 17.93
N PRO A 592 -0.22 0.88 17.07
CA PRO A 592 0.62 1.42 16.01
C PRO A 592 -0.22 2.23 15.02
N VAL A 593 0.23 3.45 14.70
CA VAL A 593 -0.50 4.38 13.80
C VAL A 593 0.33 4.90 12.64
N GLN A 594 1.67 4.89 12.76
CA GLN A 594 2.59 5.16 11.66
C GLN A 594 3.85 4.29 11.82
N THR A 595 4.34 3.79 10.69
CA THR A 595 5.64 3.09 10.61
C THR A 595 6.40 3.60 9.39
N GLU A 596 7.69 3.88 9.52
CA GLU A 596 8.55 4.36 8.42
C GLU A 596 10.03 4.01 8.64
N VAL A 597 10.84 4.01 7.57
CA VAL A 597 12.30 3.84 7.66
C VAL A 597 12.94 5.15 8.08
N GLY A 598 13.69 5.12 9.18
CA GLY A 598 14.40 6.29 9.69
C GLY A 598 15.74 6.56 8.98
N PRO A 599 16.42 7.67 9.33
CA PRO A 599 17.71 8.05 8.75
C PRO A 599 18.83 7.02 9.00
N ASP A 600 18.69 6.22 10.06
CA ASP A 600 19.60 5.15 10.47
C ASP A 600 19.34 3.82 9.74
N GLY A 601 18.27 3.73 8.94
CA GLY A 601 17.86 2.53 8.23
C GLY A 601 17.10 1.51 9.09
N ALA A 602 16.81 1.84 10.35
CA ALA A 602 15.87 1.11 11.19
C ALA A 602 14.43 1.44 10.80
N VAL A 603 13.49 0.59 11.21
CA VAL A 603 12.05 0.86 11.04
C VAL A 603 11.51 1.45 12.33
N TRP A 604 10.98 2.65 12.27
CA TRP A 604 10.44 3.38 13.42
C TRP A 604 8.93 3.19 13.48
N VAL A 605 8.40 3.00 14.69
CA VAL A 605 6.97 2.73 14.94
C VAL A 605 6.45 3.75 15.94
N LEU A 606 5.42 4.51 15.54
CA LEU A 606 4.62 5.32 16.45
C LEU A 606 3.53 4.47 17.07
N ASP A 607 3.65 4.22 18.35
CA ASP A 607 2.63 3.61 19.18
C ASP A 607 1.83 4.70 19.88
N TRP A 608 0.57 4.83 19.47
CA TRP A 608 -0.37 5.80 20.01
C TRP A 608 -0.74 5.50 21.47
N TYR A 609 -0.50 4.26 21.93
CA TYR A 609 -0.73 3.72 23.26
C TYR A 609 -2.07 4.13 23.89
N ASN A 610 -3.16 3.59 23.38
CA ASN A 610 -4.50 3.99 23.79
C ASN A 610 -5.43 2.79 23.93
N PHE A 611 -6.14 2.69 25.05
CA PHE A 611 -7.14 1.66 25.22
C PHE A 611 -8.35 1.89 24.31
N ILE A 612 -8.78 3.14 24.07
CA ILE A 612 -9.96 3.44 23.26
C ILE A 612 -9.55 4.10 21.93
N ILE A 613 -9.30 3.26 20.92
CA ILE A 613 -8.85 3.67 19.59
C ILE A 613 -10.03 3.86 18.63
N GLN A 614 -11.09 3.09 18.81
CA GLN A 614 -12.23 3.01 17.91
C GLN A 614 -12.92 4.38 17.83
N HIS A 615 -13.22 4.87 16.62
CA HIS A 615 -13.84 6.17 16.40
C HIS A 615 -15.34 6.04 16.10
N ASN A 616 -15.67 5.22 15.11
CA ASN A 616 -17.01 4.92 14.59
C ASN A 616 -17.16 3.39 14.38
N PRO A 617 -18.39 2.86 14.21
CA PRO A 617 -19.67 3.53 14.46
C PRO A 617 -19.87 3.86 15.95
N THR A 618 -20.86 4.68 16.29
CA THR A 618 -21.21 4.96 17.69
C THR A 618 -21.76 3.70 18.36
N PRO A 619 -21.17 3.22 19.46
CA PRO A 619 -21.67 2.06 20.17
C PRO A 619 -22.98 2.36 20.92
N PRO A 620 -23.85 1.36 21.15
CA PRO A 620 -25.09 1.53 21.92
C PRO A 620 -24.82 2.15 23.31
N GLY A 621 -25.56 3.19 23.65
CA GLY A 621 -25.44 3.89 24.94
C GLY A 621 -24.26 4.87 25.03
N PHE A 622 -23.67 5.25 23.89
CA PHE A 622 -22.69 6.33 23.74
C PHE A 622 -23.21 7.36 22.73
N GLU A 623 -22.64 8.57 22.77
CA GLU A 623 -22.98 9.68 21.87
C GLU A 623 -21.71 10.24 21.23
N ASN A 624 -21.83 10.84 20.05
CA ASN A 624 -20.70 11.48 19.36
C ASN A 624 -20.42 12.88 19.87
N GLY A 625 -19.14 13.23 19.98
CA GLY A 625 -18.68 14.60 20.24
C GLY A 625 -18.50 15.41 18.95
N LYS A 626 -17.93 16.62 19.07
CA LYS A 626 -17.71 17.52 17.93
C LYS A 626 -16.83 16.93 16.82
N GLY A 627 -15.93 16.00 17.14
CA GLY A 627 -15.06 15.35 16.17
C GLY A 627 -15.71 14.17 15.43
N ASN A 628 -17.00 13.92 15.69
CA ASN A 628 -17.76 12.76 15.23
C ASN A 628 -17.26 11.40 15.77
N ALA A 629 -16.51 11.41 16.88
CA ALA A 629 -16.16 10.20 17.61
C ALA A 629 -17.06 10.02 18.82
N TYR A 630 -17.39 8.79 19.18
CA TYR A 630 -18.11 8.57 20.42
C TYR A 630 -17.27 9.00 21.64
N VAL A 631 -17.93 9.70 22.57
CA VAL A 631 -17.33 10.21 23.81
C VAL A 631 -17.13 9.06 24.78
N ASN A 632 -15.89 8.86 25.23
CA ASN A 632 -15.58 7.85 26.24
C ASN A 632 -14.50 8.41 27.18
N PRO A 633 -14.73 8.46 28.51
CA PRO A 633 -13.76 8.97 29.48
C PRO A 633 -12.48 8.13 29.56
N LEU A 634 -12.48 6.90 29.03
CA LEU A 634 -11.31 6.01 28.98
C LEU A 634 -10.39 6.28 27.79
N ARG A 635 -10.68 7.28 26.94
CA ARG A 635 -9.75 7.71 25.88
C ARG A 635 -8.53 8.37 26.49
N ASP A 636 -7.37 7.76 26.29
CA ASP A 636 -6.12 8.26 26.84
C ASP A 636 -5.64 9.54 26.15
N ARG A 637 -4.92 10.37 26.92
CA ARG A 637 -4.34 11.65 26.48
C ARG A 637 -2.91 11.87 27.01
N VAL A 638 -2.34 10.91 27.74
CA VAL A 638 -1.11 11.11 28.53
C VAL A 638 -0.03 10.08 28.23
N HIS A 639 -0.31 9.06 27.42
CA HIS A 639 0.65 8.05 27.00
C HIS A 639 0.96 8.18 25.50
N GLY A 640 2.10 7.65 25.09
CA GLY A 640 2.53 7.63 23.70
C GLY A 640 3.98 7.23 23.57
N ARG A 641 4.31 6.39 22.58
CA ARG A 641 5.63 5.75 22.50
C ARG A 641 6.17 5.74 21.08
N VAL A 642 7.49 5.76 20.99
CA VAL A 642 8.23 5.61 19.75
C VAL A 642 9.23 4.48 19.92
N TYR A 643 9.11 3.47 19.06
CA TYR A 643 10.02 2.34 19.02
C TYR A 643 10.85 2.33 17.74
N ARG A 644 11.99 1.66 17.79
CA ARG A 644 12.84 1.29 16.65
C ARG A 644 12.90 -0.22 16.55
N VAL A 645 12.55 -0.76 15.39
CA VAL A 645 12.82 -2.15 15.02
C VAL A 645 14.16 -2.17 14.29
N VAL A 646 15.14 -2.82 14.88
CA VAL A 646 16.53 -2.83 14.41
C VAL A 646 16.93 -4.25 14.05
N TYR A 647 17.54 -4.43 12.88
CA TYR A 647 18.10 -5.72 12.48
C TYR A 647 19.39 -6.00 13.25
N ASN A 648 19.52 -7.21 13.80
CA ASN A 648 20.65 -7.56 14.68
C ASN A 648 22.00 -7.48 13.97
N LYS A 649 22.04 -7.71 12.65
CA LYS A 649 23.27 -7.56 11.83
C LYS A 649 23.29 -6.27 11.01
N ALA A 650 22.52 -5.26 11.40
CA ALA A 650 22.49 -3.97 10.69
C ALA A 650 23.89 -3.33 10.66
N LYS A 651 24.28 -2.81 9.50
CA LYS A 651 25.48 -1.99 9.37
C LYS A 651 25.20 -0.59 9.88
N SER A 652 26.24 0.11 10.38
CA SER A 652 26.13 1.51 10.76
C SER A 652 25.75 2.37 9.55
N ALA A 653 24.79 3.27 9.73
CA ALA A 653 24.41 4.24 8.71
C ALA A 653 25.58 5.20 8.41
N PRO A 654 25.96 5.43 7.14
CA PRO A 654 27.14 6.23 6.77
C PRO A 654 26.88 7.74 6.72
N ILE A 655 25.61 8.16 6.84
CA ILE A 655 25.17 9.56 6.85
C ILE A 655 24.37 9.77 8.12
N LYS A 656 24.71 10.82 8.87
CA LYS A 656 23.99 11.25 10.09
C LYS A 656 23.31 12.60 9.90
N SER A 657 23.81 13.42 8.99
CA SER A 657 23.26 14.73 8.65
C SER A 657 23.67 15.14 7.24
N LEU A 658 22.92 16.07 6.65
CA LEU A 658 23.24 16.77 5.42
C LEU A 658 23.37 18.27 5.69
N ASP A 659 24.39 18.89 5.10
CA ASP A 659 24.56 20.35 5.13
C ASP A 659 24.10 20.93 3.78
N LYS A 660 23.05 21.76 3.81
CA LYS A 660 22.51 22.45 2.63
C LYS A 660 23.52 23.38 1.94
N ASN A 661 24.58 23.78 2.64
CA ASN A 661 25.63 24.64 2.13
C ASN A 661 26.86 23.88 1.60
N ASP A 662 26.94 22.56 1.80
CA ASP A 662 28.01 21.72 1.28
C ASP A 662 27.53 20.83 0.11
N PRO A 663 27.86 21.19 -1.15
CA PRO A 663 27.54 20.36 -2.31
C PRO A 663 28.02 18.91 -2.21
N LYS A 664 29.16 18.64 -1.55
CA LYS A 664 29.67 17.27 -1.42
C LYS A 664 28.76 16.43 -0.52
N SER A 665 28.28 17.00 0.58
CA SER A 665 27.30 16.39 1.46
C SER A 665 26.01 16.04 0.70
N LEU A 666 25.47 16.98 -0.08
CA LEU A 666 24.26 16.76 -0.87
C LEU A 666 24.44 15.71 -1.99
N LEU A 667 25.57 15.69 -2.70
CA LEU A 667 25.87 14.62 -3.68
C LEU A 667 25.96 13.25 -3.01
N LYS A 668 26.59 13.16 -1.84
CA LYS A 668 26.63 11.91 -1.05
C LYS A 668 25.23 11.47 -0.63
N GLY A 669 24.36 12.41 -0.26
CA GLY A 669 22.95 12.16 0.06
C GLY A 669 22.19 11.56 -1.12
N LEU A 670 22.33 12.12 -2.33
CA LEU A 670 21.74 11.56 -3.56
C LEU A 670 22.25 10.14 -3.89
N GLN A 671 23.45 9.79 -3.43
CA GLN A 671 24.07 8.47 -3.60
C GLN A 671 23.75 7.47 -2.48
N SER A 672 23.01 7.89 -1.45
CA SER A 672 22.72 7.04 -0.30
C SER A 672 21.90 5.82 -0.70
N ASP A 673 22.12 4.73 0.02
CA ASP A 673 21.34 3.51 -0.01
C ASP A 673 20.01 3.61 0.75
N ASN A 674 19.76 4.73 1.44
CA ASN A 674 18.51 5.06 2.15
C ASN A 674 17.74 6.17 1.41
N LEU A 675 16.48 5.90 1.06
CA LEU A 675 15.61 6.85 0.35
C LEU A 675 15.44 8.18 1.08
N PHE A 676 15.41 8.18 2.42
CA PHE A 676 15.30 9.40 3.22
C PHE A 676 16.40 10.41 2.86
N TRP A 677 17.65 9.96 2.82
CA TRP A 677 18.79 10.83 2.52
C TRP A 677 18.79 11.31 1.07
N ARG A 678 18.35 10.47 0.13
CA ARG A 678 18.23 10.85 -1.29
C ARG A 678 17.15 11.91 -1.50
N MET A 679 15.97 11.71 -0.91
CA MET A 679 14.86 12.66 -0.98
C MET A 679 15.20 13.98 -0.28
N THR A 680 15.86 13.91 0.88
CA THR A 680 16.30 15.10 1.62
C THR A 680 17.34 15.89 0.82
N ALA A 681 18.35 15.22 0.24
CA ALA A 681 19.34 15.89 -0.61
C ALA A 681 18.70 16.53 -1.85
N GLN A 682 17.81 15.81 -2.54
CA GLN A 682 17.06 16.33 -3.67
C GLN A 682 16.26 17.59 -3.29
N ARG A 683 15.50 17.53 -2.19
CA ARG A 683 14.74 18.67 -1.64
C ARG A 683 15.65 19.87 -1.40
N LEU A 684 16.73 19.69 -0.65
CA LEU A 684 17.65 20.78 -0.29
C LEU A 684 18.31 21.43 -1.52
N ILE A 685 18.70 20.65 -2.54
CA ILE A 685 19.26 21.17 -3.79
C ILE A 685 18.21 22.02 -4.54
N VAL A 686 16.99 21.51 -4.66
CA VAL A 686 15.90 22.16 -5.40
C VAL A 686 15.45 23.44 -4.70
N GLU A 687 15.25 23.41 -3.37
CA GLU A 687 14.85 24.58 -2.58
C GLU A 687 15.89 25.70 -2.63
N LYS A 688 17.18 25.35 -2.63
CA LYS A 688 18.28 26.31 -2.78
C LYS A 688 18.39 26.85 -4.21
N GLY A 689 17.87 26.12 -5.21
CA GLY A 689 18.04 26.46 -6.63
C GLY A 689 19.48 26.35 -7.11
N ASP A 690 20.29 25.47 -6.49
CA ASP A 690 21.73 25.38 -6.72
C ASP A 690 22.05 24.67 -8.04
N LYS A 691 22.31 25.45 -9.10
CA LYS A 691 22.64 24.93 -10.43
C LYS A 691 24.11 24.54 -10.58
N ALA A 692 24.98 24.81 -9.59
CA ALA A 692 26.40 24.48 -9.69
C ALA A 692 26.65 22.97 -9.75
N MET A 693 25.72 22.17 -9.22
CA MET A 693 25.82 20.72 -9.14
C MET A 693 25.38 19.99 -10.41
N VAL A 694 24.82 20.70 -11.40
CA VAL A 694 24.29 20.13 -12.65
C VAL A 694 25.28 19.20 -13.37
N PRO A 695 26.58 19.54 -13.51
CA PRO A 695 27.54 18.63 -14.13
C PRO A 695 27.70 17.29 -13.40
N ASP A 696 27.61 17.27 -12.08
CA ASP A 696 27.69 16.04 -11.30
C ASP A 696 26.41 15.21 -11.39
N LEU A 697 25.24 15.88 -11.46
CA LEU A 697 23.98 15.20 -11.77
C LEU A 697 24.01 14.52 -13.14
N TYR A 698 24.61 15.14 -14.16
CA TYR A 698 24.80 14.51 -15.46
C TYR A 698 25.67 13.25 -15.38
N LYS A 699 26.74 13.26 -14.57
CA LYS A 699 27.58 12.08 -14.36
C LYS A 699 26.80 10.95 -13.71
N MET A 700 25.98 11.25 -12.69
CA MET A 700 25.13 10.24 -12.03
C MET A 700 24.17 9.59 -13.02
N ILE A 701 23.51 10.39 -13.87
CA ILE A 701 22.55 9.87 -14.86
C ILE A 701 23.22 9.00 -15.94
N ARG A 702 24.47 9.31 -16.29
CA ARG A 702 25.25 8.54 -17.28
C ARG A 702 25.85 7.26 -16.69
N ASN A 703 25.94 7.13 -15.37
CA ASN A 703 26.39 5.87 -14.76
C ASN A 703 25.34 4.78 -15.05
N GLN A 704 25.78 3.64 -15.57
CA GLN A 704 24.92 2.50 -15.92
C GLN A 704 24.92 1.39 -14.86
N GLU A 705 25.69 1.53 -13.79
CA GLU A 705 25.71 0.58 -12.68
C GLU A 705 24.35 0.50 -11.99
N VAL A 706 23.98 -0.70 -11.57
CA VAL A 706 22.74 -0.97 -10.84
C VAL A 706 23.07 -1.77 -9.59
N ASP A 707 22.25 -1.60 -8.56
CA ASP A 707 22.33 -2.40 -7.36
C ASP A 707 21.82 -3.84 -7.60
N GLU A 708 21.79 -4.63 -6.54
CA GLU A 708 21.33 -6.01 -6.56
C GLU A 708 19.84 -6.20 -6.91
N LEU A 709 19.04 -5.13 -6.91
CA LEU A 709 17.66 -5.12 -7.38
C LEU A 709 17.53 -4.62 -8.83
N GLY A 710 18.65 -4.27 -9.47
CA GLY A 710 18.64 -3.65 -10.79
C GLY A 710 18.26 -2.16 -10.77
N ILE A 711 18.36 -1.51 -9.61
CA ILE A 711 17.99 -0.10 -9.41
C ILE A 711 19.25 0.77 -9.46
N ASN A 712 19.19 1.88 -10.19
CA ASN A 712 20.16 2.97 -10.07
C ASN A 712 19.47 4.17 -9.45
N ALA A 713 19.29 4.13 -8.13
CA ALA A 713 18.61 5.17 -7.37
C ALA A 713 19.29 6.56 -7.53
N PRO A 714 20.64 6.67 -7.52
CA PRO A 714 21.29 7.96 -7.75
C PRO A 714 20.91 8.62 -9.07
N ALA A 715 20.85 7.85 -10.18
CA ALA A 715 20.43 8.37 -11.47
C ALA A 715 18.94 8.80 -11.48
N ILE A 716 18.06 8.03 -10.81
CA ILE A 716 16.64 8.39 -10.66
C ILE A 716 16.50 9.75 -9.95
N HIS A 717 17.13 9.93 -8.80
CA HIS A 717 17.06 11.19 -8.06
C HIS A 717 17.77 12.34 -8.78
N ALA A 718 18.86 12.09 -9.51
CA ALA A 718 19.51 13.11 -10.33
C ALA A 718 18.59 13.62 -11.45
N LEU A 719 17.83 12.73 -12.12
CA LEU A 719 16.83 13.13 -13.12
C LEU A 719 15.75 14.04 -12.51
N TRP A 720 15.25 13.68 -11.32
CA TRP A 720 14.23 14.46 -10.62
C TRP A 720 14.75 15.75 -9.99
N THR A 721 16.03 15.80 -9.61
CA THR A 721 16.70 17.02 -9.16
C THR A 721 16.83 18.02 -10.30
N LEU A 722 17.25 17.57 -11.50
CA LEU A 722 17.26 18.42 -12.69
C LEU A 722 15.86 18.91 -13.09
N HIS A 723 14.83 18.09 -12.87
CA HIS A 723 13.43 18.48 -13.06
C HIS A 723 13.06 19.65 -12.14
N GLY A 724 13.33 19.52 -10.83
CA GLY A 724 13.06 20.57 -9.84
C GLY A 724 13.84 21.86 -10.10
N LEU A 725 15.07 21.77 -10.62
CA LEU A 725 15.88 22.93 -11.03
C LEU A 725 15.45 23.56 -12.36
N GLY A 726 14.48 22.98 -13.08
CA GLY A 726 13.98 23.47 -14.36
C GLY A 726 14.96 23.32 -15.53
N MET A 727 15.89 22.36 -15.47
CA MET A 727 17.05 22.30 -16.38
C MET A 727 16.74 21.71 -17.76
N TYR A 728 15.63 20.98 -17.94
CA TYR A 728 15.31 20.28 -19.20
C TYR A 728 14.96 21.17 -20.40
N THR A 729 14.94 22.49 -20.20
CA THR A 729 14.90 23.46 -21.30
C THR A 729 16.28 23.64 -21.96
N THR A 730 17.36 23.26 -21.29
CA THR A 730 18.72 23.28 -21.83
C THR A 730 18.98 22.06 -22.71
N THR A 731 19.76 22.24 -23.77
CA THR A 731 20.09 21.16 -24.71
C THR A 731 20.81 20.00 -24.03
N GLU A 732 21.77 20.27 -23.14
CA GLU A 732 22.55 19.21 -22.51
C GLU A 732 21.71 18.36 -21.54
N ALA A 733 20.92 18.99 -20.64
CA ALA A 733 20.06 18.25 -19.72
C ALA A 733 19.04 17.40 -20.49
N PHE A 734 18.46 17.95 -21.56
CA PHE A 734 17.56 17.20 -22.44
C PHE A 734 18.25 15.97 -23.04
N GLN A 735 19.46 16.11 -23.60
CA GLN A 735 20.20 14.98 -24.17
C GLN A 735 20.60 13.94 -23.13
N VAL A 736 20.93 14.37 -21.90
CA VAL A 736 21.22 13.46 -20.79
C VAL A 736 19.99 12.64 -20.41
N ALA A 737 18.81 13.25 -20.30
CA ALA A 737 17.56 12.50 -20.07
C ALA A 737 17.19 11.60 -21.25
N VAL A 738 17.42 12.02 -22.49
CA VAL A 738 17.22 11.16 -23.67
C VAL A 738 18.15 9.95 -23.62
N HIS A 739 19.42 10.12 -23.25
CA HIS A 739 20.34 8.99 -23.08
C HIS A 739 19.85 8.00 -22.01
N ALA A 740 19.29 8.52 -20.91
CA ALA A 740 18.74 7.71 -19.83
C ALA A 740 17.55 6.82 -20.24
N LEU A 741 16.88 7.08 -21.37
CA LEU A 741 15.86 6.20 -21.95
C LEU A 741 16.41 4.81 -22.34
N HIS A 742 17.74 4.66 -22.47
CA HIS A 742 18.41 3.38 -22.76
C HIS A 742 19.08 2.73 -21.54
N HIS A 743 18.91 3.31 -20.35
CA HIS A 743 19.60 2.84 -19.15
C HIS A 743 19.18 1.40 -18.75
N PRO A 744 20.08 0.54 -18.22
CA PRO A 744 19.75 -0.83 -17.84
C PRO A 744 18.65 -0.92 -16.76
N SER A 745 18.68 -0.05 -15.77
CA SER A 745 17.60 0.08 -14.76
C SER A 745 16.29 0.58 -15.37
N ALA A 746 15.21 -0.18 -15.16
CA ALA A 746 13.85 0.17 -15.57
C ALA A 746 13.33 1.45 -14.90
N GLY A 747 13.70 1.67 -13.63
CA GLY A 747 13.36 2.87 -12.87
C GLY A 747 13.94 4.14 -13.47
N VAL A 748 15.19 4.10 -13.96
CA VAL A 748 15.82 5.23 -14.65
C VAL A 748 15.11 5.55 -15.95
N ARG A 749 14.77 4.53 -16.76
CA ARG A 749 14.01 4.74 -18.01
C ARG A 749 12.62 5.34 -17.73
N LYS A 750 11.93 4.87 -16.69
CA LYS A 750 10.65 5.41 -16.23
C LYS A 750 10.78 6.88 -15.79
N ALA A 751 11.76 7.21 -14.95
CA ALA A 751 12.02 8.57 -14.51
C ALA A 751 12.34 9.50 -15.70
N ALA A 752 13.18 9.05 -16.64
CA ALA A 752 13.52 9.79 -17.86
C ALA A 752 12.27 10.10 -18.70
N LEU A 753 11.38 9.13 -18.90
CA LEU A 753 10.09 9.35 -19.57
C LEU A 753 9.25 10.43 -18.86
N GLN A 754 9.21 10.40 -17.53
CA GLN A 754 8.37 11.31 -16.73
C GLN A 754 8.90 12.75 -16.75
N VAL A 755 10.22 12.96 -16.70
CA VAL A 755 10.84 14.30 -16.60
C VAL A 755 11.03 15.01 -17.94
N LEU A 756 11.07 14.28 -19.07
CA LEU A 756 11.27 14.90 -20.40
C LEU A 756 10.19 15.96 -20.69
N PRO A 757 10.50 17.07 -21.37
CA PRO A 757 9.51 18.10 -21.67
C PRO A 757 8.52 17.63 -22.74
N ASN A 758 7.30 18.19 -22.76
CA ASN A 758 6.25 17.79 -23.69
C ASN A 758 6.45 18.38 -25.11
N THR A 759 7.49 17.95 -25.81
CA THR A 759 7.93 18.49 -27.11
C THR A 759 7.98 17.45 -28.22
N ALA A 760 8.00 17.89 -29.48
CA ALA A 760 8.18 16.99 -30.63
C ALA A 760 9.56 16.28 -30.61
N ALA A 761 10.60 16.95 -30.09
CA ALA A 761 11.92 16.35 -29.93
C ALA A 761 11.91 15.20 -28.92
N ALA A 762 11.21 15.35 -27.79
CA ALA A 762 11.03 14.28 -26.81
C ALA A 762 10.29 13.08 -27.43
N LEU A 763 9.26 13.34 -28.23
CA LEU A 763 8.54 12.28 -28.93
C LEU A 763 9.44 11.50 -29.89
N ALA A 764 10.23 12.19 -30.72
CA ALA A 764 11.17 11.54 -31.62
C ALA A 764 12.21 10.69 -30.87
N ALA A 765 12.74 11.19 -29.74
CA ALA A 765 13.65 10.44 -28.89
C ALA A 765 13.01 9.17 -28.32
N ILE A 766 11.80 9.28 -27.77
CA ILE A 766 11.06 8.12 -27.21
C ILE A 766 10.75 7.09 -28.31
N GLN A 767 10.34 7.53 -29.50
CA GLN A 767 10.12 6.63 -30.64
C GLN A 767 11.37 5.83 -31.01
N GLY A 768 12.53 6.48 -31.04
CA GLY A 768 13.81 5.83 -31.35
C GLY A 768 14.23 4.76 -30.34
N THR A 769 13.69 4.79 -29.12
CA THR A 769 14.08 3.85 -28.04
C THR A 769 13.25 2.55 -28.00
N GLY A 770 12.05 2.56 -28.57
CA GLY A 770 11.14 1.41 -28.53
C GLY A 770 10.49 1.14 -27.15
N LEU A 771 10.49 2.10 -26.22
CA LEU A 771 9.99 1.91 -24.85
C LEU A 771 8.49 1.60 -24.73
N ILE A 772 7.68 1.88 -25.76
CA ILE A 772 6.30 1.37 -25.84
C ILE A 772 6.22 -0.16 -25.97
N LYS A 773 7.36 -0.84 -26.12
CA LYS A 773 7.54 -2.30 -26.10
C LYS A 773 8.53 -2.75 -25.02
N ASP A 774 8.83 -1.90 -24.02
CA ASP A 774 9.78 -2.23 -22.94
C ASP A 774 9.42 -3.55 -22.26
N LYS A 775 10.41 -4.38 -21.92
CA LYS A 775 10.18 -5.66 -21.23
C LYS A 775 9.60 -5.46 -19.82
N ASN A 776 9.96 -4.37 -19.15
CA ASN A 776 9.34 -3.98 -17.90
C ASN A 776 8.01 -3.27 -18.19
N LEU A 777 6.91 -3.88 -17.75
CA LEU A 777 5.56 -3.40 -18.06
C LEU A 777 5.19 -2.10 -17.32
N ASN A 778 5.80 -1.82 -16.16
CA ASN A 778 5.61 -0.55 -15.46
C ASN A 778 6.30 0.62 -16.20
N THR A 779 7.51 0.42 -16.73
CA THR A 779 8.17 1.37 -17.65
C THR A 779 7.37 1.54 -18.94
N ARG A 780 6.83 0.44 -19.50
CA ARG A 780 5.98 0.47 -20.70
C ARG A 780 4.69 1.28 -20.46
N LEU A 781 4.06 1.12 -19.30
CA LEU A 781 2.92 1.93 -18.87
C LEU A 781 3.27 3.42 -18.87
N ALA A 782 4.39 3.79 -18.24
CA ALA A 782 4.87 5.17 -18.22
C ALA A 782 5.14 5.72 -19.63
N ALA A 783 5.63 4.89 -20.56
CA ALA A 783 5.84 5.29 -21.95
C ALA A 783 4.53 5.64 -22.65
N PHE A 784 3.47 4.84 -22.50
CA PHE A 784 2.15 5.14 -23.07
C PHE A 784 1.54 6.42 -22.48
N LEU A 785 1.62 6.60 -21.15
CA LEU A 785 1.15 7.82 -20.51
C LEU A 785 1.93 9.05 -20.99
N LYS A 786 3.25 8.94 -21.12
CA LYS A 786 4.08 10.02 -21.64
C LYS A 786 3.69 10.40 -23.07
N VAL A 787 3.53 9.40 -23.95
CA VAL A 787 3.08 9.61 -25.33
C VAL A 787 1.72 10.31 -25.39
N ALA A 788 0.84 10.10 -24.41
CA ALA A 788 -0.44 10.78 -24.33
C ALA A 788 -0.36 12.28 -23.98
N ASP A 789 0.75 12.76 -23.43
CA ASP A 789 0.97 14.18 -23.13
C ASP A 789 1.80 14.89 -24.20
N LEU A 790 2.46 14.14 -25.07
CA LEU A 790 3.28 14.69 -26.15
C LEU A 790 2.42 15.29 -27.28
N PRO A 791 2.99 16.19 -28.10
CA PRO A 791 2.34 16.68 -29.32
C PRO A 791 1.90 15.55 -30.25
N VAL A 792 0.88 15.82 -31.06
CA VAL A 792 0.33 14.83 -32.00
C VAL A 792 1.34 14.55 -33.11
N SER A 793 1.62 13.27 -33.41
CA SER A 793 2.45 12.87 -34.54
C SER A 793 1.87 11.68 -35.32
N PRO A 794 1.85 11.73 -36.68
CA PRO A 794 1.45 10.57 -37.49
C PRO A 794 2.36 9.35 -37.32
N SER A 795 3.65 9.53 -37.02
CA SER A 795 4.60 8.42 -36.92
C SER A 795 4.25 7.47 -35.76
N ILE A 796 3.95 8.01 -34.58
CA ILE A 796 3.61 7.23 -33.38
C ILE A 796 2.21 6.62 -33.47
N ALA A 797 1.30 7.24 -34.23
CA ALA A 797 -0.07 6.75 -34.39
C ALA A 797 -0.11 5.31 -34.92
N ASN A 798 0.74 4.96 -35.90
CA ASN A 798 0.82 3.60 -36.45
C ASN A 798 1.35 2.59 -35.42
N GLU A 799 2.36 2.99 -34.64
CA GLU A 799 2.92 2.15 -33.57
C GLU A 799 1.88 1.86 -32.48
N LEU A 800 1.08 2.87 -32.09
CA LEU A 800 0.00 2.69 -31.13
C LEU A 800 -1.11 1.77 -31.65
N VAL A 801 -1.49 1.89 -32.93
CA VAL A 801 -2.46 0.96 -33.55
C VAL A 801 -1.93 -0.46 -33.59
N ALA A 802 -0.62 -0.66 -33.83
CA ALA A 802 0.00 -1.97 -33.72
C ALA A 802 0.01 -2.48 -32.27
N ALA A 803 0.31 -1.61 -31.30
CA ALA A 803 0.30 -1.94 -29.88
C ALA A 803 -1.07 -2.39 -29.36
N GLN A 804 -2.18 -1.95 -29.99
CA GLN A 804 -3.55 -2.41 -29.67
C GLN A 804 -3.82 -3.88 -30.06
N LYS A 805 -2.94 -4.48 -30.88
CA LYS A 805 -3.04 -5.90 -31.28
C LYS A 805 -2.16 -6.81 -30.43
N ASP A 806 -1.31 -6.26 -29.58
CA ASP A 806 -0.44 -7.02 -28.67
C ASP A 806 -1.27 -7.55 -27.48
N SER A 807 -1.27 -8.86 -27.29
CA SER A 807 -1.99 -9.53 -26.22
C SER A 807 -1.46 -9.18 -24.84
N VAL A 808 -0.16 -8.87 -24.70
CA VAL A 808 0.43 -8.41 -23.43
C VAL A 808 -0.17 -7.06 -23.05
N ASN A 809 -0.25 -6.12 -24.01
CA ASN A 809 -0.79 -4.78 -23.74
C ASN A 809 -2.30 -4.80 -23.48
N THR A 810 -3.05 -5.68 -24.18
CA THR A 810 -4.51 -5.75 -24.04
C THR A 810 -4.98 -6.61 -22.88
N GLY A 811 -4.14 -7.55 -22.42
CA GLY A 811 -4.35 -8.35 -21.22
C GLY A 811 -3.92 -7.66 -19.92
N ASP A 812 -3.00 -6.71 -19.99
CA ASP A 812 -2.54 -5.95 -18.82
C ASP A 812 -3.54 -4.85 -18.39
N ARG A 813 -3.84 -4.80 -17.09
CA ARG A 813 -4.86 -3.93 -16.48
C ARG A 813 -4.63 -2.44 -16.75
N TRP A 814 -3.41 -1.95 -16.62
CA TRP A 814 -3.12 -0.52 -16.70
C TRP A 814 -2.66 -0.12 -18.10
N ILE A 815 -1.83 -0.94 -18.75
CA ILE A 815 -1.36 -0.66 -20.11
C ILE A 815 -2.54 -0.53 -21.07
N LYS A 816 -3.57 -1.38 -20.94
CA LYS A 816 -4.77 -1.29 -21.77
C LYS A 816 -5.43 0.10 -21.70
N GLU A 817 -5.54 0.68 -20.51
CA GLU A 817 -6.14 2.00 -20.33
C GLU A 817 -5.19 3.11 -20.80
N ALA A 818 -3.90 3.05 -20.44
CA ALA A 818 -2.91 4.01 -20.90
C ALA A 818 -2.78 4.04 -22.43
N LEU A 819 -2.87 2.88 -23.09
CA LEU A 819 -2.88 2.75 -24.54
C LEU A 819 -4.14 3.40 -25.15
N LYS A 820 -5.32 3.21 -24.57
CA LYS A 820 -6.54 3.93 -25.02
C LYS A 820 -6.38 5.43 -24.88
N ILE A 821 -5.77 5.90 -23.79
CA ILE A 821 -5.51 7.33 -23.56
C ILE A 821 -4.55 7.86 -24.64
N ALA A 822 -3.42 7.19 -24.87
CA ALA A 822 -2.45 7.54 -25.90
C ALA A 822 -3.08 7.56 -27.31
N VAL A 823 -3.86 6.52 -27.66
CA VAL A 823 -4.57 6.43 -28.95
C VAL A 823 -5.61 7.55 -29.10
N SER A 824 -6.35 7.88 -28.04
CA SER A 824 -7.34 8.94 -28.08
C SER A 824 -6.70 10.31 -28.36
N LYS A 825 -5.50 10.56 -27.84
CA LYS A 825 -4.72 11.75 -28.12
C LYS A 825 -4.10 11.72 -29.51
N GLN A 826 -3.33 10.67 -29.82
CA GLN A 826 -2.43 10.63 -30.97
C GLN A 826 -3.16 10.25 -32.26
N VAL A 827 -4.07 9.26 -32.24
CA VAL A 827 -4.73 8.75 -33.45
C VAL A 827 -5.96 9.57 -33.81
N LYS A 828 -6.88 9.79 -32.86
CA LYS A 828 -8.15 10.51 -33.14
C LYS A 828 -7.91 11.97 -33.56
N ASN A 829 -6.83 12.60 -33.09
CA ASN A 829 -6.48 13.97 -33.51
C ASN A 829 -5.62 14.00 -34.77
N THR A 830 -4.80 12.96 -35.05
CA THR A 830 -4.09 12.87 -36.34
C THR A 830 -5.08 12.73 -37.50
N VAL A 831 -6.16 11.97 -37.35
CA VAL A 831 -7.23 11.86 -38.38
C VAL A 831 -7.96 13.19 -38.60
N LYS A 832 -7.95 14.10 -37.61
CA LYS A 832 -8.43 15.48 -37.78
C LYS A 832 -7.38 16.39 -38.44
N SER A 833 -6.08 16.17 -38.22
CA SER A 833 -4.99 17.01 -38.74
C SER A 833 -4.51 16.63 -40.15
N THR A 834 -4.72 15.39 -40.62
CA THR A 834 -4.36 14.94 -41.97
C THR A 834 -5.35 15.38 -43.07
N LYS A 835 -6.40 16.13 -42.73
CA LYS A 835 -7.29 16.77 -43.71
C LYS A 835 -6.82 18.18 -44.13
N VAL A 836 -5.61 18.34 -44.68
CA VAL A 836 -5.32 19.39 -45.69
C VAL A 836 -4.14 18.97 -46.57
N SER A 837 -4.41 18.64 -47.84
CA SER A 837 -3.71 19.17 -49.03
C SER A 837 -4.06 18.34 -50.27
N ALA A 838 -5.21 18.67 -50.87
CA ALA A 838 -5.39 18.54 -52.31
C ALA A 838 -6.06 19.84 -52.79
N THR A 839 -5.30 20.65 -53.51
CA THR A 839 -5.73 21.78 -54.36
C THR A 839 -6.91 21.34 -55.25
N LYS A 840 -8.12 21.92 -55.22
CA LYS A 840 -8.59 23.23 -55.73
C LYS A 840 -10.14 23.28 -55.48
N PRO A 841 -10.81 24.43 -55.69
CA PRO A 841 -10.81 25.68 -54.92
C PRO A 841 -11.91 25.72 -53.84
N ALA A 842 -11.67 26.49 -52.80
CA ALA A 842 -12.69 26.87 -51.83
C ALA A 842 -13.74 27.78 -52.48
N VAL A 843 -15.00 27.38 -52.45
CA VAL A 843 -16.09 28.35 -52.50
C VAL A 843 -16.23 28.93 -51.09
N LYS A 844 -15.63 30.10 -50.88
CA LYS A 844 -15.93 30.99 -49.75
C LYS A 844 -17.29 31.66 -50.00
N THR A 845 -18.39 30.93 -49.96
CA THR A 845 -19.72 31.56 -49.86
C THR A 845 -20.15 31.59 -48.39
N LYS A 846 -20.40 32.81 -47.90
CA LYS A 846 -21.14 33.07 -46.67
C LYS A 846 -22.50 32.34 -46.79
N ALA A 847 -22.97 31.68 -45.73
CA ALA A 847 -24.31 31.11 -45.76
C ALA A 847 -25.32 32.27 -45.93
N ASP A 848 -26.20 32.17 -46.92
CA ASP A 848 -27.24 33.15 -47.20
C ASP A 848 -28.27 33.20 -46.06
N GLN A 849 -28.40 32.08 -45.33
CA GLN A 849 -29.30 31.95 -44.18
C GLN A 849 -28.75 30.92 -43.17
N VAL A 850 -28.91 31.20 -41.87
CA VAL A 850 -28.61 30.24 -40.78
C VAL A 850 -29.93 29.83 -40.12
N ILE A 851 -30.20 28.53 -40.06
CA ILE A 851 -31.38 27.95 -39.42
C ILE A 851 -30.92 27.15 -38.21
N THR A 852 -31.49 27.40 -37.04
CA THR A 852 -31.26 26.53 -35.86
C THR A 852 -32.50 25.69 -35.62
N ILE A 853 -32.33 24.38 -35.44
CA ILE A 853 -33.38 23.43 -35.06
C ILE A 853 -32.94 22.70 -33.79
N LYS A 854 -33.87 22.52 -32.86
CA LYS A 854 -33.68 21.84 -31.58
C LYS A 854 -34.74 20.77 -31.38
N PRO A 855 -34.46 19.67 -30.69
CA PRO A 855 -35.53 18.89 -30.08
C PRO A 855 -36.24 19.70 -28.99
N ILE A 856 -37.55 19.52 -28.86
CA ILE A 856 -38.30 19.93 -27.68
C ILE A 856 -38.08 18.85 -26.62
N VAL A 857 -37.44 19.22 -25.51
CA VAL A 857 -37.07 18.32 -24.41
C VAL A 857 -38.26 17.45 -23.99
N ASN A 858 -38.06 16.13 -23.94
CA ASN A 858 -39.06 15.12 -23.55
C ASN A 858 -40.31 15.03 -24.46
N ALA A 859 -40.32 15.63 -25.65
CA ALA A 859 -41.52 15.67 -26.51
C ALA A 859 -41.39 14.93 -27.85
N MET A 860 -40.21 14.36 -28.17
CA MET A 860 -39.91 13.67 -29.44
C MET A 860 -40.36 14.46 -30.69
N LYS A 861 -40.13 15.78 -30.68
CA LYS A 861 -40.50 16.72 -31.76
C LYS A 861 -39.37 17.72 -31.97
N PHE A 862 -39.21 18.20 -33.20
CA PHE A 862 -38.41 19.39 -33.46
C PHE A 862 -39.18 20.65 -33.04
N ASP A 863 -38.47 21.66 -32.55
CA ASP A 863 -38.99 22.97 -32.15
C ASP A 863 -39.60 23.72 -33.34
N LYS A 864 -39.03 23.53 -34.53
CA LYS A 864 -39.57 24.02 -35.80
C LYS A 864 -40.30 22.88 -36.50
N LYS A 865 -41.55 23.09 -36.89
CA LYS A 865 -42.29 22.20 -37.79
C LYS A 865 -42.06 22.53 -39.26
N THR A 866 -41.81 23.80 -39.56
CA THR A 866 -41.51 24.29 -40.91
C THR A 866 -40.44 25.37 -40.88
N PHE A 867 -39.63 25.46 -41.93
CA PHE A 867 -38.78 26.62 -42.20
C PHE A 867 -38.66 26.84 -43.71
N THR A 868 -38.47 28.08 -44.14
CA THR A 868 -38.44 28.46 -45.56
C THR A 868 -37.05 28.91 -45.97
N VAL A 869 -36.61 28.45 -47.15
CA VAL A 869 -35.32 28.75 -47.79
C VAL A 869 -35.53 29.03 -49.28
N LYS A 870 -34.62 29.78 -49.92
CA LYS A 870 -34.70 30.09 -51.36
C LYS A 870 -33.92 29.08 -52.20
N ALA A 871 -34.50 28.66 -53.32
CA ALA A 871 -33.87 27.75 -54.27
C ALA A 871 -32.47 28.24 -54.69
N GLY A 872 -31.49 27.34 -54.72
CA GLY A 872 -30.13 27.64 -55.18
C GLY A 872 -29.23 28.38 -54.18
N THR A 873 -29.75 28.85 -53.03
CA THR A 873 -28.95 29.50 -51.98
C THR A 873 -28.17 28.50 -51.10
N THR A 874 -27.18 28.97 -50.34
CA THR A 874 -26.42 28.16 -49.36
C THR A 874 -26.95 28.40 -47.95
N VAL A 875 -27.41 27.34 -47.27
CA VAL A 875 -27.95 27.41 -45.91
C VAL A 875 -27.02 26.71 -44.93
N GLU A 876 -26.82 27.29 -43.74
CA GLU A 876 -26.23 26.61 -42.58
C GLU A 876 -27.34 26.19 -41.61
N LEU A 877 -27.54 24.89 -41.46
CA LEU A 877 -28.41 24.31 -40.44
C LEU A 877 -27.59 23.98 -39.19
N VAL A 878 -27.94 24.59 -38.07
CA VAL A 878 -27.42 24.27 -36.73
C VAL A 878 -28.42 23.35 -36.04
N PHE A 879 -28.06 22.09 -35.84
CA PHE A 879 -28.82 21.18 -35.00
C PHE A 879 -28.24 21.20 -33.58
N ASP A 880 -29.00 21.71 -32.62
CA ASP A 880 -28.59 21.93 -31.23
C ASP A 880 -29.37 20.97 -30.34
N ASN A 881 -28.75 19.82 -30.02
CA ASN A 881 -29.41 18.74 -29.30
C ASN A 881 -29.43 19.03 -27.79
N ILE A 882 -30.50 19.67 -27.33
CA ILE A 882 -30.73 19.99 -25.92
C ILE A 882 -31.47 18.89 -25.14
N ASP A 883 -31.78 17.75 -25.79
CA ASP A 883 -32.51 16.65 -25.16
C ASP A 883 -31.54 15.65 -24.49
N PHE A 884 -32.05 14.84 -23.55
CA PHE A 884 -31.26 13.85 -22.81
C PHE A 884 -30.83 12.65 -23.68
N MET A 885 -31.44 12.48 -24.85
CA MET A 885 -31.17 11.39 -25.79
C MET A 885 -30.52 11.89 -27.08
N GLN A 886 -29.86 10.98 -27.81
CA GLN A 886 -29.22 11.34 -29.08
C GLN A 886 -30.25 11.56 -30.19
N HIS A 887 -30.02 12.56 -31.03
CA HIS A 887 -30.86 12.84 -32.19
C HIS A 887 -30.02 13.14 -33.43
N ASN A 888 -30.58 12.87 -34.60
CA ASN A 888 -30.07 13.36 -35.88
C ASN A 888 -31.21 14.06 -36.65
N LEU A 889 -30.85 14.75 -37.74
CA LEU A 889 -31.80 15.39 -38.63
C LEU A 889 -31.40 15.10 -40.09
N LEU A 890 -32.32 14.50 -40.85
CA LEU A 890 -32.15 14.15 -42.26
C LEU A 890 -33.15 14.96 -43.09
N ILE A 891 -32.69 15.73 -44.07
CA ILE A 891 -33.51 16.40 -45.09
C ILE A 891 -33.63 15.48 -46.30
N LEU A 892 -34.86 15.27 -46.78
CA LEU A 892 -35.20 14.21 -47.72
C LEU A 892 -35.76 14.78 -49.04
N LYS A 893 -35.71 13.98 -50.11
CA LYS A 893 -36.42 14.27 -51.38
C LYS A 893 -37.93 14.41 -51.14
N LYS A 894 -38.60 15.22 -51.96
CA LYS A 894 -40.07 15.39 -51.93
C LYS A 894 -40.76 14.04 -52.02
N GLY A 895 -41.81 13.83 -51.23
CA GLY A 895 -42.61 12.60 -51.23
C GLY A 895 -41.90 11.34 -50.70
N SER A 896 -40.65 11.44 -50.21
CA SER A 896 -39.86 10.25 -49.85
C SER A 896 -39.89 9.85 -48.37
N MET A 897 -40.61 10.59 -47.52
CA MET A 897 -40.57 10.42 -46.05
C MET A 897 -40.83 8.98 -45.60
N ASN A 898 -41.87 8.32 -46.12
CA ASN A 898 -42.20 6.94 -45.75
C ASN A 898 -41.13 5.93 -46.20
N LYS A 899 -40.53 6.15 -47.39
CA LYS A 899 -39.46 5.29 -47.91
C LYS A 899 -38.21 5.40 -47.05
N VAL A 900 -37.81 6.61 -46.67
CA VAL A 900 -36.66 6.83 -45.79
C VAL A 900 -36.95 6.36 -44.36
N GLY A 901 -38.16 6.59 -43.86
CA GLY A 901 -38.61 6.10 -42.56
C GLY A 901 -38.53 4.57 -42.44
N ALA A 902 -39.03 3.85 -43.44
CA ALA A 902 -38.93 2.38 -43.48
C ALA A 902 -37.45 1.90 -43.54
N ALA A 903 -36.58 2.64 -44.24
CA ALA A 903 -35.15 2.33 -44.25
C ALA A 903 -34.47 2.62 -42.91
N ALA A 904 -34.91 3.66 -42.18
CA ALA A 904 -34.46 3.95 -40.82
C ALA A 904 -34.89 2.87 -39.83
N ASP A 905 -36.13 2.36 -39.94
CA ASP A 905 -36.61 1.25 -39.10
C ASP A 905 -35.79 -0.02 -39.34
N LYS A 906 -35.43 -0.32 -40.60
CA LYS A 906 -34.51 -1.45 -40.90
C LYS A 906 -33.13 -1.25 -40.28
N LEU A 907 -32.62 -0.02 -40.25
CA LEU A 907 -31.34 0.29 -39.58
C LEU A 907 -31.42 0.16 -38.06
N ALA A 908 -32.58 0.46 -37.45
CA ALA A 908 -32.79 0.27 -36.03
C ALA A 908 -32.64 -1.21 -35.60
N GLN A 909 -32.96 -2.14 -36.50
CA GLN A 909 -32.81 -3.59 -36.29
C GLN A 909 -31.40 -4.12 -36.61
N ASN A 910 -30.52 -3.30 -37.19
CA ASN A 910 -29.18 -3.72 -37.55
C ASN A 910 -28.24 -3.64 -36.32
N PRO A 911 -27.49 -4.71 -35.97
CA PRO A 911 -26.54 -4.69 -34.85
C PRO A 911 -25.47 -3.58 -34.95
N LYS A 912 -25.19 -3.08 -36.15
CA LYS A 912 -24.27 -1.95 -36.42
C LYS A 912 -24.97 -0.61 -36.61
N GLY A 913 -26.27 -0.51 -36.31
CA GLY A 913 -27.07 0.70 -36.55
C GLY A 913 -26.51 1.97 -35.90
N ALA A 914 -25.96 1.85 -34.68
CA ALA A 914 -25.30 2.95 -33.98
C ALA A 914 -24.00 3.40 -34.67
N GLU A 915 -23.18 2.47 -35.17
CA GLU A 915 -21.97 2.79 -35.96
C GLU A 915 -22.34 3.52 -37.25
N MET A 916 -23.48 3.16 -37.84
CA MET A 916 -24.05 3.79 -39.03
C MET A 916 -24.81 5.09 -38.73
N GLN A 917 -24.80 5.55 -37.47
CA GLN A 917 -25.45 6.80 -37.01
C GLN A 917 -26.96 6.84 -37.32
N TYR A 918 -27.56 5.66 -37.54
CA TYR A 918 -28.93 5.48 -38.01
C TYR A 918 -29.29 6.28 -39.27
N VAL A 919 -28.34 6.58 -40.16
CA VAL A 919 -28.60 7.29 -41.42
C VAL A 919 -28.71 6.29 -42.58
N PRO A 920 -29.89 6.12 -43.22
CA PRO A 920 -30.04 5.26 -44.40
C PRO A 920 -29.19 5.73 -45.58
N LYS A 921 -28.37 4.84 -46.14
CA LYS A 921 -27.58 5.09 -47.35
C LYS A 921 -28.44 4.90 -48.61
N ILE A 922 -29.42 5.78 -48.81
CA ILE A 922 -30.33 5.78 -49.96
C ILE A 922 -30.37 7.16 -50.62
N PRO A 923 -30.59 7.26 -51.94
CA PRO A 923 -30.50 8.52 -52.68
C PRO A 923 -31.60 9.54 -52.34
N GLU A 924 -32.59 9.17 -51.53
CA GLU A 924 -33.65 10.05 -51.03
C GLU A 924 -33.22 10.90 -49.83
N VAL A 925 -32.13 10.57 -49.15
CA VAL A 925 -31.53 11.41 -48.11
C VAL A 925 -30.64 12.44 -48.80
N LEU A 926 -31.04 13.71 -48.80
CA LEU A 926 -30.32 14.80 -49.47
C LEU A 926 -29.19 15.34 -48.59
N PHE A 927 -29.50 15.64 -47.33
CA PHE A 927 -28.57 16.21 -46.37
C PHE A 927 -28.87 15.62 -44.99
N TYR A 928 -27.86 15.46 -44.14
CA TYR A 928 -28.07 14.92 -42.81
C TYR A 928 -27.01 15.39 -41.81
N THR A 929 -27.38 15.40 -40.54
CA THR A 929 -26.42 15.46 -39.43
C THR A 929 -26.04 14.03 -39.02
N PRO A 930 -24.84 13.80 -38.45
CA PRO A 930 -24.59 12.57 -37.70
C PRO A 930 -25.54 12.48 -36.49
N LEU A 931 -25.44 11.38 -35.75
CA LEU A 931 -26.11 11.27 -34.47
C LEU A 931 -25.43 12.22 -33.46
N VAL A 932 -26.16 13.23 -33.01
CA VAL A 932 -25.63 14.29 -32.14
C VAL A 932 -25.91 13.93 -30.69
N ASN A 933 -24.86 13.95 -29.86
CA ASN A 933 -24.96 13.67 -28.42
C ASN A 933 -25.81 14.71 -27.68
N PRO A 934 -26.37 14.36 -26.51
CA PRO A 934 -26.95 15.35 -25.59
C PRO A 934 -26.00 16.53 -25.35
N GLU A 935 -26.55 17.73 -25.31
CA GLU A 935 -25.86 19.01 -25.11
C GLU A 935 -24.83 19.39 -26.21
N ALA A 936 -24.77 18.63 -27.32
CA ALA A 936 -23.88 18.91 -28.44
C ALA A 936 -24.59 19.63 -29.59
N LYS A 937 -23.81 20.36 -30.39
CA LYS A 937 -24.28 21.05 -31.60
C LYS A 937 -23.57 20.53 -32.84
N PHE A 938 -24.31 20.42 -33.95
CA PHE A 938 -23.75 20.11 -35.26
C PHE A 938 -24.17 21.17 -36.28
N ARG A 939 -23.24 21.60 -37.13
CA ARG A 939 -23.48 22.57 -38.21
C ARG A 939 -23.37 21.88 -39.56
N LEU A 940 -24.45 21.91 -40.33
CA LEU A 940 -24.56 21.33 -41.67
C LEU A 940 -24.77 22.45 -42.69
N ARG A 941 -23.80 22.66 -43.58
CA ARG A 941 -23.97 23.58 -44.72
C ARG A 941 -24.34 22.82 -45.98
N PHE A 942 -25.35 23.29 -46.68
CA PHE A 942 -25.77 22.69 -47.95
C PHE A 942 -26.35 23.73 -48.91
N LYS A 943 -26.25 23.45 -50.21
CA LYS A 943 -26.94 24.21 -51.25
C LYS A 943 -28.40 23.73 -51.32
N VAL A 944 -29.32 24.66 -51.19
CA VAL A 944 -30.77 24.41 -51.28
C VAL A 944 -31.09 23.90 -52.68
N PRO A 945 -31.89 22.83 -52.84
CA PRO A 945 -32.28 22.34 -54.15
C PRO A 945 -32.90 23.44 -55.03
N ASP A 946 -32.58 23.44 -56.32
CA ASP A 946 -33.10 24.45 -57.27
C ASP A 946 -34.62 24.28 -57.54
N VAL A 947 -35.20 23.14 -57.14
CA VAL A 947 -36.60 22.80 -57.40
C VAL A 947 -37.50 23.23 -56.23
N VAL A 948 -38.31 24.25 -56.43
CA VAL A 948 -39.32 24.77 -55.47
C VAL A 948 -40.30 23.69 -55.00
N GLY A 949 -40.54 23.61 -53.69
CA GLY A 949 -41.52 22.72 -53.06
C GLY A 949 -41.12 22.25 -51.66
N ASP A 950 -41.87 21.29 -51.13
CA ASP A 950 -41.77 20.85 -49.73
C ASP A 950 -40.87 19.63 -49.56
N TYR A 951 -39.75 19.82 -48.86
CA TYR A 951 -38.76 18.79 -48.56
C TYR A 951 -38.91 18.34 -47.09
N PRO A 952 -39.38 17.12 -46.82
CA PRO A 952 -39.53 16.66 -45.44
C PRO A 952 -38.16 16.49 -44.77
N TYR A 953 -38.09 16.71 -43.46
CA TYR A 953 -36.97 16.29 -42.64
C TYR A 953 -37.42 15.51 -41.42
N ILE A 954 -36.60 14.56 -40.98
CA ILE A 954 -36.93 13.60 -39.93
C ILE A 954 -35.75 13.40 -38.97
N CYS A 955 -36.04 12.92 -37.76
CA CYS A 955 -35.06 12.22 -36.93
C CYS A 955 -35.14 10.71 -37.23
N SER A 956 -34.04 10.10 -37.65
CA SER A 956 -33.98 8.67 -37.98
C SER A 956 -33.43 7.80 -36.85
N PHE A 957 -33.19 8.37 -35.66
CA PHE A 957 -32.96 7.58 -34.45
C PHE A 957 -34.13 6.59 -34.25
N PRO A 958 -33.88 5.35 -33.77
CA PRO A 958 -34.89 4.29 -33.71
C PRO A 958 -36.26 4.75 -33.19
N GLY A 959 -37.30 4.58 -34.01
CA GLY A 959 -38.69 4.92 -33.68
C GLY A 959 -39.09 6.40 -33.83
N HIS A 960 -38.15 7.33 -34.02
CA HIS A 960 -38.45 8.77 -33.92
C HIS A 960 -39.15 9.36 -35.15
N TRP A 961 -38.85 8.89 -36.36
CA TRP A 961 -39.23 9.58 -37.60
C TRP A 961 -40.73 9.79 -37.80
N ARG A 962 -41.57 8.93 -37.20
CA ARG A 962 -43.04 9.00 -37.26
C ARG A 962 -43.60 10.25 -36.57
N ILE A 963 -42.92 10.73 -35.52
CA ILE A 963 -43.39 11.82 -34.65
C ILE A 963 -42.48 13.06 -34.77
N MET A 964 -41.18 12.81 -34.89
CA MET A 964 -40.12 13.81 -34.95
C MET A 964 -39.75 14.14 -36.40
N ASN A 965 -40.63 14.90 -37.04
CA ASN A 965 -40.48 15.35 -38.43
C ASN A 965 -41.00 16.79 -38.62
N GLY A 966 -40.57 17.40 -39.73
CA GLY A 966 -40.99 18.71 -40.21
C GLY A 966 -40.75 18.89 -41.71
N VAL A 967 -40.94 20.10 -42.23
CA VAL A 967 -40.80 20.41 -43.67
C VAL A 967 -39.93 21.64 -43.92
N MET A 968 -38.92 21.50 -44.77
CA MET A 968 -38.18 22.60 -45.38
C MET A 968 -38.90 23.04 -46.65
N LYS A 969 -39.45 24.26 -46.67
CA LYS A 969 -40.12 24.85 -47.83
C LYS A 969 -39.10 25.57 -48.70
N VAL A 970 -38.88 25.07 -49.92
CA VAL A 970 -38.02 25.72 -50.91
C VAL A 970 -38.89 26.63 -51.77
N THR A 971 -38.59 27.92 -51.77
CA THR A 971 -39.32 28.98 -52.51
C THR A 971 -38.43 29.63 -53.57
N LYS A 972 -39.03 30.36 -54.52
CA LYS A 972 -38.28 31.08 -55.57
C LYS A 972 -37.43 32.20 -54.99
#